data_AF-A0A518EX27-F1
#
_entry.id   AF-A0A518EX27-F1
#
_cell.length_a   1.000
_cell.length_b   1.000
_cell.length_c   1.000
_cell.angle_alpha   90.00
_cell.angle_beta   90.00
_cell.angle_gamma   90.00
#
_symmetry.space_group_name_H-M   'P 1'
#
loop_
_entity.id
_entity.type
_entity.pdbx_description
1 polymer ?
#
loop_
_entity_poly.entity_id
_entity_poly.type
_entity_poly.pdbx_seq_one_letter_code
_entity_poly.pdbx_strand_id
1 'polypeptide(L)'
;MKPFLRVLRSSLVLSTAAVLAGSTAPAGLVSGPDPGPSQPALARAADGRVLVVGFDGADWRKTSELMDAGELPNMAKLRDAGTAGPLVSTQPAESAAGWAAINTGTNPLKNGVSSFFKREFLGAEGPPIPAIGHVNQETVTREVSTGGGGGAAAGFVDRFGSGSSNVLLGVGVFFLATLVLRLVLKVHALLSLVLGVVLGGAAAFAVQKADARPSVGGGGSVEIAGVVSSQVRQDGFWIEAARAGQKSVALQAPLSLGRPGADGAQTLYGLGLPDVRASLNGDWFLYTTDSLETGREPKGNTKDSNSGTGTVFRVDYTKPKDGATGPPAIEAKIYGPVDLAKMGEAKARFDELTSMLEGDRSGMSFKESRDFYAEQAELERTLSEMGAPPPGSRVGPKEYKHRVTVPLRIVAKEGGEGPAWDVTIDGETQTLVPGAWSDFYSVTFDMGPTLSVHATTRARIADPTPEGFSVYVDTLQIDPRNAPSWQPASEPIGFAADLAKAIGSPFETLGWGCMTNQVKDKMIDPVMFLQDVEFTMTYRRKLMQRMLEEGDWRVLYSVFSTTDRVQHMMYRYYDPLHPQYQEKEAQKKVTFFGEEITLAEAIPAIYRQMDDIVGEVVAALKPDDTLILCADHGFTSYRRGMNVNNWLESEGYLVLKDDIASRDEGGGFQCVDWSRTRAYSLGLGMVYLNLEGRESEGIVKAANSQALMEEICASFLAAKDDGASVGSSAVVVRDLYQGAEEWGTREYPCADVMLGFAEFYRVSWSSTTGNISLRSEGEGDAARIVPGELYLNNTNPWSGDHASNDPNLVTGIFFCNRKVTSEDGTFSVMDIAPTVLDRVGAPLPAQLDRKPLSFQ
;
A
#
# COMPACT_ATOMS: atom_id res chain seq x y z
N MET A 1 41.66 -67.49 21.78
CA MET A 1 41.81 -66.49 22.87
C MET A 1 40.46 -65.81 23.16
N LYS A 2 40.30 -65.14 24.30
CA LYS A 2 39.05 -64.42 24.68
C LYS A 2 39.06 -62.94 24.21
N PRO A 3 37.93 -62.20 24.27
CA PRO A 3 37.58 -61.18 23.27
C PRO A 3 37.49 -59.75 23.83
N PHE A 4 36.88 -58.82 23.07
CA PHE A 4 35.73 -57.92 23.39
C PHE A 4 35.62 -56.85 22.26
N LEU A 5 34.47 -56.33 21.78
CA LEU A 5 33.07 -56.77 21.63
C LEU A 5 32.46 -55.81 20.55
N ARG A 6 31.84 -56.20 19.41
CA ARG A 6 30.45 -56.69 19.18
C ARG A 6 29.36 -55.75 19.76
N VAL A 7 28.17 -55.50 19.18
CA VAL A 7 27.41 -55.90 17.94
C VAL A 7 26.53 -54.66 17.52
N LEU A 8 25.63 -54.57 16.52
CA LEU A 8 24.91 -55.48 15.58
C LEU A 8 24.30 -54.65 14.42
N ARG A 9 24.31 -55.12 13.15
CA ARG A 9 23.12 -55.21 12.24
C ARG A 9 23.44 -55.68 10.81
N SER A 10 23.09 -56.94 10.57
CA SER A 10 22.68 -57.61 9.31
C SER A 10 21.62 -56.83 8.51
N SER A 11 21.33 -57.07 7.22
CA SER A 11 21.99 -57.81 6.11
C SER A 11 21.16 -57.65 4.82
N LEU A 12 21.78 -57.69 3.64
CA LEU A 12 21.28 -58.45 2.47
C LEU A 12 22.43 -58.75 1.47
N VAL A 13 22.15 -59.48 0.38
CA VAL A 13 23.13 -60.30 -0.38
C VAL A 13 23.17 -59.98 -1.89
N LEU A 14 24.27 -60.38 -2.52
CA LEU A 14 24.75 -60.10 -3.89
C LEU A 14 24.10 -60.97 -5.02
N SER A 15 24.51 -60.68 -6.27
CA SER A 15 24.51 -61.57 -7.48
C SER A 15 23.22 -61.63 -8.34
N THR A 16 23.23 -61.76 -9.69
CA THR A 16 24.33 -61.77 -10.72
C THR A 16 23.80 -61.64 -12.17
N ALA A 17 24.70 -61.22 -13.09
CA ALA A 17 24.80 -61.61 -14.52
C ALA A 17 23.79 -61.03 -15.57
N ALA A 18 24.14 -61.23 -16.85
CA ALA A 18 23.60 -60.53 -18.03
C ALA A 18 23.44 -61.45 -19.26
N VAL A 19 22.74 -60.96 -20.30
CA VAL A 19 22.61 -61.59 -21.63
C VAL A 19 22.74 -60.52 -22.73
N LEU A 20 23.18 -60.91 -23.93
CA LEU A 20 23.49 -60.05 -25.09
C LEU A 20 22.69 -60.48 -26.34
N ALA A 21 22.77 -59.66 -27.39
CA ALA A 21 22.12 -59.76 -28.72
C ALA A 21 20.65 -59.30 -28.79
N GLY A 22 20.17 -58.73 -29.91
CA GLY A 22 20.92 -58.26 -31.10
C GLY A 22 20.11 -58.30 -32.40
N SER A 23 20.04 -57.16 -33.11
CA SER A 23 19.54 -57.06 -34.49
C SER A 23 20.23 -55.92 -35.23
N THR A 24 20.22 -55.95 -36.56
CA THR A 24 21.11 -55.14 -37.42
C THR A 24 20.35 -54.26 -38.41
N ALA A 25 20.82 -53.01 -38.57
CA ALA A 25 21.09 -52.28 -39.83
C ALA A 25 20.14 -52.48 -41.05
N PRO A 26 19.77 -51.40 -41.77
CA PRO A 26 20.76 -50.68 -42.57
C PRO A 26 20.75 -49.15 -42.38
N ALA A 27 21.81 -48.50 -42.87
CA ALA A 27 21.98 -47.05 -42.84
C ALA A 27 21.40 -46.36 -44.08
N GLY A 28 20.88 -45.15 -43.88
CA GLY A 28 20.65 -44.15 -44.94
C GLY A 28 21.37 -42.86 -44.57
N LEU A 29 22.16 -42.32 -45.49
CA LEU A 29 22.85 -41.03 -45.34
C LEU A 29 22.02 -39.90 -45.95
N VAL A 30 22.02 -38.72 -45.32
CA VAL A 30 22.25 -37.37 -45.89
C VAL A 30 21.74 -36.29 -44.92
N SER A 31 22.39 -35.11 -44.94
CA SER A 31 22.05 -33.85 -44.25
C SER A 31 21.77 -33.94 -42.73
N GLY A 32 22.75 -33.52 -41.92
CA GLY A 32 22.48 -33.06 -40.56
C GLY A 32 21.84 -31.66 -40.56
N PRO A 33 21.15 -31.26 -39.47
CA PRO A 33 20.60 -29.91 -39.33
C PRO A 33 21.70 -28.87 -39.14
N ASP A 34 21.40 -27.61 -39.50
CA ASP A 34 22.24 -26.46 -39.17
C ASP A 34 22.50 -26.33 -37.66
N PRO A 35 23.67 -25.79 -37.25
CA PRO A 35 23.80 -25.28 -35.90
C PRO A 35 22.81 -24.12 -35.72
N GLY A 36 21.80 -24.33 -34.85
CA GLY A 36 20.85 -23.30 -34.48
C GLY A 36 21.53 -22.05 -33.91
N PRO A 37 20.81 -20.92 -33.79
CA PRO A 37 21.38 -19.66 -33.34
C PRO A 37 22.17 -19.85 -32.05
N SER A 38 23.44 -19.46 -32.08
CA SER A 38 24.35 -19.60 -30.95
C SER A 38 23.72 -18.96 -29.73
N GLN A 39 23.55 -19.73 -28.65
CA GLN A 39 23.20 -19.17 -27.35
C GLN A 39 24.16 -18.01 -27.06
N PRO A 40 23.68 -16.80 -26.71
CA PRO A 40 24.57 -15.73 -26.30
C PRO A 40 25.39 -16.24 -25.13
N ALA A 41 26.72 -16.18 -25.26
CA ALA A 41 27.61 -16.63 -24.21
C ALA A 41 27.29 -15.83 -22.95
N LEU A 42 26.86 -16.51 -21.88
CA LEU A 42 26.50 -15.89 -20.61
C LEU A 42 27.62 -14.94 -20.20
N ALA A 43 27.30 -13.64 -20.16
CA ALA A 43 28.22 -12.62 -19.71
C ALA A 43 28.69 -13.03 -18.32
N ARG A 44 30.02 -13.01 -18.10
CA ARG A 44 30.60 -13.48 -16.85
C ARG A 44 30.13 -12.55 -15.73
N ALA A 45 29.17 -13.02 -14.93
CA ALA A 45 28.58 -12.26 -13.84
C ALA A 45 29.68 -11.63 -12.98
N ALA A 46 29.67 -10.30 -12.88
CA ALA A 46 30.71 -9.58 -12.17
C ALA A 46 30.57 -9.84 -10.65
N ASP A 47 31.65 -10.32 -10.02
CA ASP A 47 31.60 -11.14 -8.80
C ASP A 47 31.05 -10.42 -7.52
N GLY A 48 30.91 -9.10 -7.51
CA GLY A 48 30.39 -8.32 -6.37
C GLY A 48 28.91 -7.91 -6.44
N ARG A 49 28.35 -7.56 -5.27
CA ARG A 49 26.92 -7.36 -4.96
C ARG A 49 26.30 -6.17 -5.71
N VAL A 50 24.97 -6.07 -5.71
CA VAL A 50 24.22 -4.91 -6.22
C VAL A 50 23.35 -4.34 -5.11
N LEU A 51 23.42 -3.03 -4.92
CA LEU A 51 22.57 -2.27 -4.01
C LEU A 51 21.75 -1.28 -4.85
N VAL A 52 20.44 -1.21 -4.60
CA VAL A 52 19.54 -0.19 -5.13
C VAL A 52 18.95 0.54 -3.93
N VAL A 53 19.18 1.85 -3.84
CA VAL A 53 18.58 2.68 -2.79
C VAL A 53 17.66 3.71 -3.44
N GLY A 54 16.37 3.62 -3.11
CA GLY A 54 15.32 4.47 -3.64
C GLY A 54 15.03 5.64 -2.72
N PHE A 55 15.04 6.86 -3.25
CA PHE A 55 14.59 8.07 -2.55
C PHE A 55 13.39 8.68 -3.29
N ASP A 56 12.19 8.39 -2.79
CA ASP A 56 10.88 8.78 -3.36
C ASP A 56 10.85 10.29 -3.59
N GLY A 57 10.58 10.74 -4.82
CA GLY A 57 10.51 12.15 -5.17
C GLY A 57 11.82 12.97 -5.01
N ALA A 58 13.00 12.35 -4.88
CA ALA A 58 14.25 13.11 -4.75
C ALA A 58 14.66 13.75 -6.09
N ASP A 59 14.53 15.07 -6.18
CA ASP A 59 14.68 15.88 -7.39
C ASP A 59 16.14 16.13 -7.78
N TRP A 60 16.48 15.90 -9.05
CA TRP A 60 17.83 16.09 -9.56
C TRP A 60 18.33 17.53 -9.48
N ARG A 61 17.46 18.53 -9.71
CA ARG A 61 17.84 19.95 -9.71
C ARG A 61 18.13 20.41 -8.29
N LYS A 62 17.27 20.05 -7.33
CA LYS A 62 17.51 20.32 -5.89
C LYS A 62 18.74 19.59 -5.36
N THR A 63 18.94 18.32 -5.72
CA THR A 63 20.14 17.56 -5.34
C THR A 63 21.42 18.20 -5.90
N SER A 64 21.40 18.66 -7.16
CA SER A 64 22.55 19.33 -7.79
C SER A 64 22.89 20.65 -7.09
N GLU A 65 21.88 21.48 -6.82
CA GLU A 65 22.02 22.74 -6.09
C GLU A 65 22.65 22.54 -4.70
N LEU A 66 22.18 21.56 -3.93
CA LEU A 66 22.69 21.27 -2.58
C LEU A 66 24.06 20.56 -2.60
N MET A 67 24.37 19.76 -3.62
CA MET A 67 25.74 19.23 -3.84
C MET A 67 26.73 20.37 -4.10
N ASP A 68 26.39 21.31 -4.99
CA ASP A 68 27.29 22.40 -5.39
C ASP A 68 27.37 23.51 -4.32
N ALA A 69 26.36 23.64 -3.46
CA ALA A 69 26.44 24.40 -2.20
C ALA A 69 27.31 23.72 -1.12
N GLY A 70 27.63 22.43 -1.28
CA GLY A 70 28.43 21.64 -0.33
C GLY A 70 27.64 20.99 0.80
N GLU A 71 26.30 21.02 0.76
CA GLU A 71 25.42 20.41 1.78
C GLU A 71 25.29 18.88 1.62
N LEU A 72 25.51 18.33 0.42
CA LEU A 72 25.42 16.88 0.14
C LEU A 72 26.80 16.27 -0.21
N PRO A 73 27.73 16.19 0.75
CA PRO A 73 29.12 15.83 0.50
C PRO A 73 29.34 14.36 0.12
N ASN A 74 28.43 13.43 0.37
CA ASN A 74 28.58 12.02 0.00
C ASN A 74 28.06 11.73 -1.41
N MET A 75 26.92 12.33 -1.79
CA MET A 75 26.41 12.37 -3.15
C MET A 75 27.39 13.09 -4.10
N ALA A 76 27.99 14.20 -3.68
CA ALA A 76 29.01 14.90 -4.48
C ALA A 76 30.24 14.00 -4.78
N LYS A 77 30.76 13.28 -3.78
CA LYS A 77 31.84 12.28 -3.99
C LYS A 77 31.40 11.16 -4.94
N LEU A 78 30.15 10.70 -4.83
CA LEU A 78 29.59 9.62 -5.66
C LEU A 78 29.42 10.05 -7.13
N ARG A 79 28.94 11.27 -7.38
CA ARG A 79 28.89 11.92 -8.70
C ARG A 79 30.29 11.95 -9.35
N ASP A 80 31.27 12.46 -8.62
CA ASP A 80 32.61 12.67 -9.16
C ASP A 80 33.31 11.32 -9.47
N ALA A 81 33.18 10.34 -8.56
CA ALA A 81 33.73 9.00 -8.72
C ALA A 81 33.03 8.14 -9.79
N GLY A 82 31.70 8.23 -9.89
CA GLY A 82 30.85 7.36 -10.71
C GLY A 82 30.08 8.09 -11.81
N THR A 83 28.89 7.61 -12.17
CA THR A 83 27.95 8.35 -13.04
C THR A 83 26.86 8.95 -12.17
N ALA A 84 26.43 10.18 -12.47
CA ALA A 84 25.20 10.75 -11.94
C ALA A 84 24.51 11.63 -12.99
N GLY A 85 23.20 11.81 -12.85
CA GLY A 85 22.40 12.61 -13.76
C GLY A 85 20.90 12.61 -13.41
N PRO A 86 20.07 13.30 -14.19
CA PRO A 86 18.61 13.21 -14.09
C PRO A 86 18.12 11.83 -14.54
N LEU A 87 17.15 11.29 -13.82
CA LEU A 87 16.41 10.06 -14.12
C LEU A 87 15.01 10.44 -14.60
N VAL A 88 14.70 10.13 -15.86
CA VAL A 88 13.41 10.44 -16.47
C VAL A 88 12.38 9.39 -16.04
N SER A 89 11.28 9.88 -15.47
CA SER A 89 10.16 9.07 -14.96
C SER A 89 9.33 8.42 -16.08
N THR A 90 8.23 7.76 -15.70
CA THR A 90 7.11 7.47 -16.58
C THR A 90 6.31 8.74 -16.90
N GLN A 91 5.24 8.61 -17.69
CA GLN A 91 4.28 9.66 -18.00
C GLN A 91 2.87 9.11 -17.70
N PRO A 92 2.22 9.47 -16.58
CA PRO A 92 2.64 10.46 -15.56
C PRO A 92 3.94 10.14 -14.80
N ALA A 93 4.57 11.21 -14.29
CA ALA A 93 5.67 11.16 -13.32
C ALA A 93 5.15 10.92 -11.89
N GLU A 94 4.43 9.81 -11.70
CA GLU A 94 3.79 9.41 -10.44
C GLU A 94 4.50 8.22 -9.79
N SER A 95 4.57 8.19 -8.47
CA SER A 95 5.27 7.12 -7.74
C SER A 95 4.70 5.72 -8.00
N ALA A 96 3.39 5.58 -8.25
CA ALA A 96 2.82 4.30 -8.65
C ALA A 96 3.40 3.79 -9.99
N ALA A 97 3.37 4.62 -11.04
CA ALA A 97 3.86 4.24 -12.37
C ALA A 97 5.40 4.16 -12.40
N GLY A 98 6.08 5.11 -11.75
CA GLY A 98 7.53 5.22 -11.64
C GLY A 98 8.15 4.05 -10.87
N TRP A 99 7.68 3.72 -9.66
CA TRP A 99 8.20 2.56 -8.94
C TRP A 99 7.84 1.24 -9.62
N ALA A 100 6.68 1.11 -10.27
CA ALA A 100 6.37 -0.07 -11.08
C ALA A 100 7.36 -0.24 -12.24
N ALA A 101 7.77 0.84 -12.89
CA ALA A 101 8.78 0.85 -13.94
C ALA A 101 10.21 0.57 -13.42
N ILE A 102 10.62 1.14 -12.28
CA ILE A 102 11.89 0.81 -11.60
C ILE A 102 11.95 -0.68 -11.26
N ASN A 103 10.88 -1.23 -10.68
CA ASN A 103 10.83 -2.60 -10.21
C ASN A 103 10.88 -3.62 -11.37
N THR A 104 10.14 -3.37 -12.46
CA THR A 104 9.94 -4.35 -13.54
C THR A 104 10.82 -4.11 -14.78
N GLY A 105 11.36 -2.89 -14.96
CA GLY A 105 12.04 -2.49 -16.20
C GLY A 105 11.11 -2.35 -17.41
N THR A 106 9.79 -2.20 -17.15
CA THR A 106 8.78 -2.08 -18.21
C THR A 106 7.83 -0.91 -18.03
N ASN A 107 7.32 -0.44 -19.17
CA ASN A 107 6.43 0.71 -19.27
C ASN A 107 5.07 0.48 -18.57
N PRO A 108 4.33 1.55 -18.21
CA PRO A 108 3.05 1.48 -17.50
C PRO A 108 1.99 0.56 -18.13
N LEU A 109 1.93 0.49 -19.47
CA LEU A 109 0.97 -0.36 -20.17
C LEU A 109 1.33 -1.86 -20.04
N LYS A 110 2.61 -2.21 -20.11
CA LYS A 110 3.09 -3.59 -19.85
C LYS A 110 3.02 -3.98 -18.38
N ASN A 111 3.39 -3.07 -17.48
CA ASN A 111 3.47 -3.36 -16.06
C ASN A 111 2.08 -3.32 -15.39
N GLY A 112 1.10 -2.62 -15.97
CA GLY A 112 -0.31 -2.58 -15.54
C GLY A 112 -0.69 -1.38 -14.69
N VAL A 113 0.27 -0.57 -14.24
CA VAL A 113 0.06 0.58 -13.35
C VAL A 113 0.28 1.87 -14.15
N SER A 114 -0.81 2.38 -14.73
CA SER A 114 -0.83 3.60 -15.53
C SER A 114 -0.70 4.89 -14.72
N SER A 115 -1.26 4.91 -13.52
CA SER A 115 -1.29 6.02 -12.56
C SER A 115 -1.81 5.49 -11.21
N PHE A 116 -1.75 6.28 -10.15
CA PHE A 116 -2.53 6.10 -8.93
C PHE A 116 -4.03 5.95 -9.21
N PHE A 117 -4.52 6.57 -10.29
CA PHE A 117 -5.91 6.49 -10.77
C PHE A 117 -6.00 5.76 -12.11
N LYS A 118 -7.12 5.07 -12.33
CA LYS A 118 -7.53 4.58 -13.65
C LYS A 118 -9.01 4.91 -13.88
N ARG A 119 -9.43 4.88 -15.14
CA ARG A 119 -10.84 4.91 -15.52
C ARG A 119 -11.44 3.51 -15.38
N GLU A 120 -12.55 3.40 -14.66
CA GLU A 120 -13.48 2.27 -14.77
C GLU A 120 -14.85 2.78 -15.26
N PHE A 121 -15.82 1.88 -15.46
CA PHE A 121 -17.16 2.22 -15.95
C PHE A 121 -18.23 1.67 -14.98
N LEU A 122 -19.31 2.41 -14.76
CA LEU A 122 -20.42 1.96 -13.91
C LEU A 122 -21.29 0.91 -14.63
N GLY A 123 -20.77 -0.30 -14.74
CA GLY A 123 -21.39 -1.39 -15.50
C GLY A 123 -21.22 -1.25 -17.03
N ALA A 124 -22.07 -1.94 -17.79
CA ALA A 124 -21.96 -1.97 -19.25
C ALA A 124 -22.25 -0.61 -19.91
N GLU A 125 -23.27 0.11 -19.45
CA GLU A 125 -23.77 1.32 -20.11
C GLU A 125 -23.47 2.63 -19.33
N GLY A 126 -23.03 2.52 -18.07
CA GLY A 126 -22.79 3.69 -17.22
C GLY A 126 -21.56 4.53 -17.59
N PRO A 127 -21.50 5.79 -17.11
CA PRO A 127 -20.40 6.71 -17.39
C PRO A 127 -19.07 6.25 -16.78
N PRO A 128 -17.94 6.82 -17.24
CA PRO A 128 -16.63 6.61 -16.62
C PRO A 128 -16.59 7.13 -15.17
N ILE A 129 -15.89 6.39 -14.31
CA ILE A 129 -15.69 6.68 -12.88
C ILE A 129 -14.22 6.53 -12.48
N PRO A 130 -13.74 7.27 -11.45
CA PRO A 130 -12.36 7.15 -10.98
C PRO A 130 -12.19 5.93 -10.09
N ALA A 131 -11.24 5.07 -10.43
CA ALA A 131 -10.85 3.90 -9.65
C ALA A 131 -9.35 3.94 -9.33
N ILE A 132 -8.91 3.10 -8.40
CA ILE A 132 -7.51 3.04 -7.95
C ILE A 132 -6.70 2.22 -8.97
N GLY A 133 -5.69 2.84 -9.58
CA GLY A 133 -4.91 2.26 -10.69
C GLY A 133 -3.75 1.34 -10.28
N HIS A 134 -3.40 1.29 -9.00
CA HIS A 134 -2.15 0.64 -8.52
C HIS A 134 -2.35 -0.57 -7.59
N VAL A 135 -3.56 -0.80 -7.06
CA VAL A 135 -3.93 -2.00 -6.28
C VAL A 135 -5.29 -2.57 -6.71
N ASN A 136 -5.52 -3.85 -6.44
CA ASN A 136 -6.83 -4.49 -6.45
C ASN A 136 -7.37 -4.58 -5.02
N GLN A 137 -8.68 -4.71 -4.89
CA GLN A 137 -9.35 -5.10 -3.65
C GLN A 137 -10.23 -6.31 -3.91
N GLU A 138 -10.03 -7.37 -3.14
CA GLU A 138 -10.59 -8.70 -3.36
C GLU A 138 -11.29 -9.22 -2.10
N THR A 139 -12.16 -10.23 -2.26
CA THR A 139 -12.76 -10.97 -1.14
C THR A 139 -12.21 -12.39 -1.13
N VAL A 140 -11.51 -12.75 -0.05
CA VAL A 140 -10.81 -14.04 0.08
C VAL A 140 -11.55 -14.95 1.06
N THR A 141 -11.89 -16.16 0.62
CA THR A 141 -12.56 -17.17 1.44
C THR A 141 -11.56 -17.98 2.25
N ARG A 142 -11.70 -18.01 3.58
CA ARG A 142 -10.85 -18.80 4.50
C ARG A 142 -11.68 -19.86 5.22
N GLU A 143 -11.27 -21.14 5.14
CA GLU A 143 -11.83 -22.18 6.01
C GLU A 143 -11.42 -21.97 7.48
N VAL A 144 -12.39 -21.96 8.38
CA VAL A 144 -12.17 -21.94 9.83
C VAL A 144 -12.13 -23.38 10.34
N SER A 145 -10.92 -23.84 10.71
CA SER A 145 -10.78 -25.10 11.43
C SER A 145 -11.32 -24.96 12.85
N THR A 146 -12.35 -25.73 13.18
CA THR A 146 -13.03 -25.72 14.50
C THR A 146 -12.23 -26.45 15.60
N GLY A 147 -10.90 -26.25 15.61
CA GLY A 147 -9.94 -26.87 16.52
C GLY A 147 -9.62 -26.02 17.75
N GLY A 148 -10.55 -25.92 18.70
CA GLY A 148 -10.36 -25.10 19.90
C GLY A 148 -9.26 -25.58 20.84
N GLY A 149 -8.35 -24.68 21.26
CA GLY A 149 -7.50 -24.85 22.45
C GLY A 149 -6.20 -25.65 22.27
N GLY A 150 -5.30 -25.22 21.38
CA GLY A 150 -4.01 -25.90 21.11
C GLY A 150 -2.77 -25.01 20.91
N GLY A 151 -2.85 -23.72 21.19
CA GLY A 151 -1.89 -22.66 20.78
C GLY A 151 -0.45 -22.71 21.32
N ALA A 152 0.02 -23.84 21.85
CA ALA A 152 1.39 -24.03 22.36
C ALA A 152 2.11 -25.27 21.80
N ALA A 153 1.46 -26.07 20.92
CA ALA A 153 2.02 -27.33 20.41
C ALA A 153 2.08 -27.44 18.87
N ALA A 154 1.27 -26.66 18.14
CA ALA A 154 1.17 -26.77 16.67
C ALA A 154 2.51 -26.46 15.94
N GLY A 155 3.26 -25.46 16.42
CA GLY A 155 4.52 -25.00 15.81
C GLY A 155 5.70 -25.99 15.82
N PHE A 156 5.49 -27.24 16.25
CA PHE A 156 6.49 -28.31 16.13
C PHE A 156 6.16 -29.32 15.01
N VAL A 157 4.92 -29.37 14.52
CA VAL A 157 4.45 -30.43 13.60
C VAL A 157 4.68 -30.04 12.13
N ASP A 158 4.49 -28.76 11.79
CA ASP A 158 4.62 -28.22 10.42
C ASP A 158 6.05 -28.24 9.85
N ARG A 159 7.05 -28.67 10.65
CA ARG A 159 8.47 -28.68 10.25
C ARG A 159 8.91 -29.96 9.51
N PHE A 160 7.99 -30.88 9.22
CA PHE A 160 8.27 -32.09 8.44
C PHE A 160 7.23 -32.27 7.32
N GLY A 161 7.70 -32.25 6.07
CA GLY A 161 6.87 -32.15 4.89
C GLY A 161 5.92 -33.33 4.63
N SER A 162 4.97 -33.10 3.74
CA SER A 162 3.89 -34.00 3.35
C SER A 162 4.38 -35.38 2.88
N GLY A 163 4.24 -36.38 3.76
CA GLY A 163 4.63 -37.76 3.51
C GLY A 163 3.83 -38.76 4.35
N SER A 164 3.57 -39.95 3.80
CA SER A 164 2.65 -40.95 4.35
C SER A 164 3.23 -41.79 5.50
N SER A 165 3.47 -41.16 6.67
CA SER A 165 4.10 -41.80 7.85
C SER A 165 3.33 -41.70 9.18
N ASN A 166 2.20 -40.97 9.22
CA ASN A 166 1.50 -40.62 10.47
C ASN A 166 1.01 -41.81 11.34
N VAL A 167 0.77 -42.98 10.75
CA VAL A 167 0.26 -44.17 11.50
C VAL A 167 1.34 -44.80 12.40
N LEU A 168 2.62 -44.68 12.06
CA LEU A 168 3.71 -45.31 12.82
C LEU A 168 4.15 -44.49 14.05
N LEU A 169 4.05 -43.16 13.98
CA LEU A 169 4.46 -42.26 15.05
C LEU A 169 3.57 -42.36 16.30
N GLY A 170 2.24 -42.42 16.13
CA GLY A 170 1.30 -42.53 17.25
C GLY A 170 1.51 -43.80 18.10
N VAL A 171 1.78 -44.93 17.44
CA VAL A 171 2.11 -46.20 18.12
C VAL A 171 3.44 -46.09 18.87
N GLY A 172 4.46 -45.49 18.24
CA GLY A 172 5.78 -45.28 18.86
C GLY A 172 5.71 -44.45 20.14
N VAL A 173 5.00 -43.31 20.12
CA VAL A 173 4.84 -42.43 21.29
C VAL A 173 4.08 -43.13 22.41
N PHE A 174 3.00 -43.87 22.10
CA PHE A 174 2.22 -44.60 23.11
C PHE A 174 3.03 -45.70 23.81
N PHE A 175 3.83 -46.47 23.07
CA PHE A 175 4.74 -47.45 23.64
C PHE A 175 5.88 -46.81 24.46
N LEU A 176 6.44 -45.69 24.00
CA LEU A 176 7.50 -45.00 24.75
C LEU A 176 6.97 -44.43 26.07
N ALA A 177 5.78 -43.80 26.05
CA ALA A 177 5.13 -43.28 27.25
C ALA A 177 4.82 -44.40 28.27
N THR A 178 4.25 -45.53 27.83
CA THR A 178 3.98 -46.67 28.73
C THR A 178 5.26 -47.36 29.22
N LEU A 179 6.35 -47.36 28.45
CA LEU A 179 7.64 -47.88 28.90
C LEU A 179 8.28 -46.99 29.97
N VAL A 180 8.31 -45.66 29.76
CA VAL A 180 8.81 -44.69 30.75
C VAL A 180 7.97 -44.72 32.02
N LEU A 181 6.63 -44.76 31.92
CA LEU A 181 5.76 -44.79 33.08
C LEU A 181 5.94 -46.07 33.91
N ARG A 182 6.18 -47.22 33.26
CA ARG A 182 6.56 -48.49 33.94
C ARG A 182 7.96 -48.46 34.56
N LEU A 183 8.86 -47.61 34.05
CA LEU A 183 10.21 -47.46 34.59
C LEU A 183 10.21 -46.57 35.86
N VAL A 184 9.39 -45.51 35.85
CA VAL A 184 9.23 -44.55 36.95
C VAL A 184 8.37 -45.13 38.09
N LEU A 185 7.21 -45.74 37.78
CA LEU A 185 6.27 -46.25 38.78
C LEU A 185 6.51 -47.73 39.10
N LYS A 186 7.62 -48.01 39.78
CA LYS A 186 7.78 -49.27 40.51
C LYS A 186 6.95 -49.24 41.81
N VAL A 187 6.18 -50.31 42.01
CA VAL A 187 5.19 -50.52 43.10
C VAL A 187 3.88 -49.72 42.91
N HIS A 188 2.75 -50.35 43.30
CA HIS A 188 1.36 -49.84 43.26
C HIS A 188 0.66 -49.75 41.89
N ALA A 189 0.57 -50.88 41.18
CA ALA A 189 -0.24 -51.04 39.95
C ALA A 189 -1.72 -50.63 40.10
N LEU A 190 -2.28 -50.63 41.32
CA LEU A 190 -3.65 -50.19 41.61
C LEU A 190 -3.85 -48.69 41.32
N LEU A 191 -2.83 -47.86 41.57
CA LEU A 191 -2.91 -46.41 41.35
C LEU A 191 -3.00 -46.08 39.86
N SER A 192 -2.21 -46.79 39.04
CA SER A 192 -2.22 -46.65 37.58
C SER A 192 -3.58 -47.02 36.97
N LEU A 193 -4.27 -48.01 37.53
CA LEU A 193 -5.61 -48.41 37.09
C LEU A 193 -6.64 -47.32 37.41
N VAL A 194 -6.64 -46.81 38.64
CA VAL A 194 -7.56 -45.72 39.06
C VAL A 194 -7.33 -44.47 38.24
N LEU A 195 -6.06 -44.05 38.05
CA LEU A 195 -5.76 -42.85 37.26
C LEU A 195 -6.14 -43.01 35.78
N GLY A 196 -5.95 -44.21 35.20
CA GLY A 196 -6.40 -44.53 33.85
C GLY A 196 -7.92 -44.47 33.68
N VAL A 197 -8.69 -44.96 34.67
CA VAL A 197 -10.16 -44.87 34.68
C VAL A 197 -10.64 -43.43 34.89
N VAL A 198 -9.98 -42.64 35.74
CA VAL A 198 -10.33 -41.22 35.94
C VAL A 198 -10.04 -40.39 34.68
N LEU A 199 -8.89 -40.58 34.03
CA LEU A 199 -8.55 -39.88 32.78
C LEU A 199 -9.44 -40.34 31.61
N GLY A 200 -9.73 -41.64 31.50
CA GLY A 200 -10.67 -42.16 30.51
C GLY A 200 -12.10 -41.66 30.73
N GLY A 201 -12.55 -41.59 31.98
CA GLY A 201 -13.86 -41.02 32.35
C GLY A 201 -13.94 -39.51 32.10
N ALA A 202 -12.88 -38.76 32.37
CA ALA A 202 -12.80 -37.34 32.05
C ALA A 202 -12.84 -37.09 30.53
N ALA A 203 -12.12 -37.90 29.74
CA ALA A 203 -12.17 -37.83 28.28
C ALA A 203 -13.57 -38.20 27.74
N ALA A 204 -14.18 -39.28 28.24
CA ALA A 204 -15.54 -39.67 27.84
C ALA A 204 -16.58 -38.61 28.20
N PHE A 205 -16.48 -37.99 29.39
CA PHE A 205 -17.37 -36.90 29.81
C PHE A 205 -17.14 -35.62 28.99
N ALA A 206 -15.90 -35.33 28.58
CA ALA A 206 -15.60 -34.21 27.67
C ALA A 206 -16.22 -34.43 26.28
N VAL A 207 -16.09 -35.63 25.70
CA VAL A 207 -16.73 -36.00 24.42
C VAL A 207 -18.25 -35.95 24.53
N GLN A 208 -18.84 -36.59 25.54
CA GLN A 208 -20.29 -36.61 25.74
C GLN A 208 -20.89 -35.22 26.02
N LYS A 209 -20.08 -34.25 26.50
CA LYS A 209 -20.48 -32.85 26.68
C LYS A 209 -20.13 -31.95 25.48
N ALA A 210 -19.39 -32.46 24.49
CA ALA A 210 -19.30 -31.88 23.16
C ALA A 210 -20.52 -32.31 22.31
N ASP A 211 -20.85 -33.60 22.30
CA ASP A 211 -22.04 -34.16 21.63
C ASP A 211 -23.38 -33.61 22.17
N ALA A 212 -23.39 -33.08 23.40
CA ALA A 212 -24.56 -32.45 24.01
C ALA A 212 -24.75 -30.96 23.65
N ARG A 213 -23.95 -30.41 22.73
CA ARG A 213 -24.20 -29.12 22.08
C ARG A 213 -25.01 -29.35 20.80
N PRO A 214 -25.89 -28.43 20.37
CA PRO A 214 -26.59 -28.58 19.09
C PRO A 214 -25.56 -28.70 17.97
N SER A 215 -25.72 -29.72 17.13
CA SER A 215 -24.86 -30.00 15.99
C SER A 215 -25.08 -28.96 14.89
N VAL A 216 -24.46 -27.78 15.04
CA VAL A 216 -24.28 -26.83 13.95
C VAL A 216 -23.37 -27.51 12.92
N GLY A 217 -23.96 -28.05 11.87
CA GLY A 217 -23.23 -28.64 10.76
C GLY A 217 -22.56 -27.56 9.93
N GLY A 218 -21.29 -27.74 9.62
CA GLY A 218 -20.49 -26.82 8.82
C GLY A 218 -19.12 -26.56 9.43
N GLY A 219 -18.05 -26.93 8.70
CA GLY A 219 -16.80 -26.21 8.82
C GLY A 219 -17.03 -24.86 8.15
N GLY A 220 -17.15 -23.79 8.93
CA GLY A 220 -17.50 -22.48 8.40
C GLY A 220 -16.35 -21.90 7.58
N SER A 221 -16.64 -21.41 6.37
CA SER A 221 -15.74 -20.51 5.66
C SER A 221 -16.11 -19.07 6.00
N VAL A 222 -15.12 -18.24 6.33
CA VAL A 222 -15.29 -16.78 6.50
C VAL A 222 -14.81 -16.09 5.24
N GLU A 223 -15.65 -15.23 4.67
CA GLU A 223 -15.23 -14.28 3.64
C GLU A 223 -14.52 -13.08 4.28
N ILE A 224 -13.32 -12.79 3.79
CA ILE A 224 -12.52 -11.64 4.19
C ILE A 224 -12.54 -10.65 3.04
N ALA A 225 -13.40 -9.64 3.11
CA ALA A 225 -13.50 -8.58 2.12
C ALA A 225 -12.41 -7.52 2.30
N GLY A 226 -12.01 -6.86 1.19
CA GLY A 226 -11.05 -5.76 1.20
C GLY A 226 -9.59 -6.20 1.29
N VAL A 227 -9.26 -7.44 0.91
CA VAL A 227 -7.87 -7.89 0.80
C VAL A 227 -7.22 -7.16 -0.37
N VAL A 228 -6.09 -6.51 -0.12
CA VAL A 228 -5.37 -5.69 -1.10
C VAL A 228 -4.25 -6.49 -1.74
N SER A 229 -4.18 -6.45 -3.08
CA SER A 229 -3.09 -6.98 -3.91
C SER A 229 -2.58 -5.90 -4.89
N SER A 230 -1.39 -6.04 -5.48
CA SER A 230 -0.85 -5.08 -6.44
C SER A 230 -1.48 -5.21 -7.84
N GLN A 231 -1.73 -4.08 -8.54
CA GLN A 231 -2.10 -4.10 -9.98
C GLN A 231 -0.90 -4.41 -10.88
N VAL A 232 0.33 -4.34 -10.37
CA VAL A 232 1.53 -4.67 -11.15
C VAL A 232 1.44 -6.12 -11.62
N ARG A 233 1.69 -6.36 -12.91
CA ARG A 233 1.52 -7.65 -13.61
C ARG A 233 2.79 -8.51 -13.64
N GLN A 234 3.95 -7.89 -13.51
CA GLN A 234 5.26 -8.53 -13.63
C GLN A 234 6.02 -8.50 -12.29
N ASP A 235 6.98 -9.41 -12.11
CA ASP A 235 7.78 -9.45 -10.89
C ASP A 235 8.87 -8.38 -10.84
N GLY A 236 9.24 -7.99 -9.62
CA GLY A 236 10.36 -7.07 -9.40
C GLY A 236 11.72 -7.73 -9.63
N PHE A 237 12.73 -6.95 -10.01
CA PHE A 237 14.08 -7.45 -10.31
C PHE A 237 14.70 -8.30 -9.19
N TRP A 238 14.33 -8.09 -7.92
CA TRP A 238 14.83 -8.88 -6.79
C TRP A 238 14.17 -10.27 -6.71
N ILE A 239 12.93 -10.42 -7.19
CA ILE A 239 12.24 -11.71 -7.32
C ILE A 239 12.81 -12.49 -8.50
N GLU A 240 13.05 -11.83 -9.65
CA GLU A 240 13.69 -12.45 -10.81
C GLU A 240 15.15 -12.86 -10.52
N ALA A 241 15.89 -12.04 -9.78
CA ALA A 241 17.22 -12.39 -9.29
C ALA A 241 17.19 -13.63 -8.37
N ALA A 242 16.26 -13.70 -7.41
CA ALA A 242 16.06 -14.87 -6.57
C ALA A 242 15.68 -16.13 -7.38
N ARG A 243 14.82 -15.97 -8.41
CA ARG A 243 14.48 -17.03 -9.36
C ARG A 243 15.70 -17.53 -10.16
N ALA A 244 16.70 -16.68 -10.35
CA ALA A 244 18.03 -17.02 -10.88
C ALA A 244 19.04 -17.49 -9.80
N GLY A 245 18.57 -17.84 -8.60
CA GLY A 245 19.38 -18.36 -7.49
C GLY A 245 20.16 -17.30 -6.69
N GLN A 246 19.90 -16.02 -6.92
CA GLN A 246 20.60 -14.92 -6.25
C GLN A 246 19.84 -14.46 -5.00
N LYS A 247 20.41 -14.67 -3.79
CA LYS A 247 19.82 -14.16 -2.54
C LYS A 247 19.50 -12.68 -2.66
N SER A 248 18.24 -12.30 -2.47
CA SER A 248 17.77 -10.95 -2.76
C SER A 248 16.90 -10.43 -1.63
N VAL A 249 17.23 -9.27 -1.08
CA VAL A 249 16.45 -8.60 -0.04
C VAL A 249 15.89 -7.30 -0.60
N ALA A 250 14.61 -7.03 -0.31
CA ALA A 250 13.94 -5.78 -0.63
C ALA A 250 13.21 -5.24 0.61
N LEU A 251 13.49 -3.98 0.97
CA LEU A 251 12.94 -3.30 2.14
C LEU A 251 12.01 -2.15 1.70
N GLN A 252 10.79 -2.15 2.22
CA GLN A 252 9.73 -1.19 1.86
C GLN A 252 9.45 -1.19 0.34
N ALA A 253 9.51 -2.37 -0.28
CA ALA A 253 9.40 -2.56 -1.72
C ALA A 253 8.05 -2.05 -2.25
N PRO A 254 8.01 -0.99 -3.09
CA PRO A 254 6.76 -0.45 -3.61
C PRO A 254 6.02 -1.48 -4.45
N LEU A 255 4.69 -1.55 -4.34
CA LEU A 255 3.80 -2.33 -5.20
C LEU A 255 4.12 -3.84 -5.29
N SER A 256 4.80 -4.40 -4.30
CA SER A 256 5.15 -5.82 -4.23
C SER A 256 4.09 -6.70 -3.56
N LEU A 257 3.00 -6.11 -3.07
CA LEU A 257 1.97 -6.80 -2.29
C LEU A 257 1.24 -7.86 -3.11
N GLY A 258 1.09 -9.05 -2.55
CA GLY A 258 0.47 -10.20 -3.23
C GLY A 258 1.38 -10.90 -4.25
N ARG A 259 2.67 -10.56 -4.31
CA ARG A 259 3.66 -11.19 -5.20
C ARG A 259 4.53 -12.18 -4.43
N PRO A 260 4.20 -13.49 -4.42
CA PRO A 260 5.02 -14.48 -3.74
C PRO A 260 6.41 -14.56 -4.39
N GLY A 261 7.45 -14.45 -3.57
CA GLY A 261 8.84 -14.50 -4.01
C GLY A 261 9.27 -15.90 -4.46
N ALA A 262 10.35 -15.96 -5.25
CA ALA A 262 11.08 -17.21 -5.47
C ALA A 262 11.97 -17.54 -4.25
N ASP A 263 12.36 -18.81 -4.12
CA ASP A 263 13.27 -19.27 -3.05
C ASP A 263 14.52 -18.39 -2.94
N GLY A 264 14.64 -17.62 -1.86
CA GLY A 264 15.75 -16.70 -1.62
C GLY A 264 15.46 -15.21 -1.87
N ALA A 265 14.23 -14.84 -2.24
CA ALA A 265 13.73 -13.47 -2.10
C ALA A 265 13.20 -13.23 -0.68
N GLN A 266 13.55 -12.10 -0.06
CA GLN A 266 12.94 -11.60 1.17
C GLN A 266 12.47 -10.16 0.92
N THR A 267 11.17 -9.93 0.98
CA THR A 267 10.52 -8.67 0.60
C THR A 267 9.69 -8.16 1.77
N LEU A 268 10.10 -7.07 2.41
CA LEU A 268 9.23 -6.26 3.26
C LEU A 268 8.49 -5.28 2.35
N TYR A 269 7.16 -5.29 2.35
CA TYR A 269 6.37 -4.51 1.41
C TYR A 269 6.38 -3.00 1.74
N GLY A 270 6.15 -2.18 0.72
CA GLY A 270 5.96 -0.73 0.79
C GLY A 270 4.63 -0.32 0.15
N LEU A 271 4.66 0.74 -0.67
CA LEU A 271 3.50 1.34 -1.36
C LEU A 271 2.42 0.32 -1.77
N GLY A 272 1.19 0.54 -1.30
CA GLY A 272 0.04 -0.34 -1.53
C GLY A 272 -0.32 -1.25 -0.35
N LEU A 273 0.56 -1.45 0.64
CA LEU A 273 0.22 -2.16 1.89
C LEU A 273 -0.68 -1.30 2.79
N PRO A 274 -1.95 -1.68 3.04
CA PRO A 274 -2.87 -0.91 3.87
C PRO A 274 -2.60 -1.03 5.38
N ASP A 275 -3.34 -0.24 6.16
CA ASP A 275 -3.60 -0.49 7.58
C ASP A 275 -4.52 -1.70 7.81
N VAL A 276 -4.74 -2.11 9.07
CA VAL A 276 -5.60 -3.28 9.39
C VAL A 276 -7.07 -3.14 8.97
N ARG A 277 -7.53 -1.94 8.59
CA ARG A 277 -8.90 -1.64 8.13
C ARG A 277 -9.02 -1.61 6.61
N ALA A 278 -7.98 -2.03 5.88
CA ALA A 278 -7.84 -1.91 4.42
C ALA A 278 -7.70 -0.46 3.90
N SER A 279 -7.32 0.50 4.75
CA SER A 279 -7.05 1.88 4.32
C SER A 279 -5.61 2.02 3.80
N LEU A 280 -5.47 2.33 2.50
CA LEU A 280 -4.19 2.53 1.82
C LEU A 280 -3.42 3.77 2.31
N ASN A 281 -4.15 4.75 2.86
CA ASN A 281 -3.63 6.08 3.22
C ASN A 281 -3.43 6.25 4.74
N GLY A 282 -3.78 5.24 5.54
CA GLY A 282 -3.76 5.30 7.01
C GLY A 282 -4.93 6.10 7.58
N ASP A 283 -5.97 5.40 8.06
CA ASP A 283 -7.08 6.03 8.78
C ASP A 283 -6.63 6.44 10.20
N TRP A 284 -7.06 7.59 10.72
CA TRP A 284 -6.59 8.11 12.02
C TRP A 284 -7.73 8.66 12.89
N PHE A 285 -7.46 8.85 14.18
CA PHE A 285 -8.46 9.30 15.15
C PHE A 285 -8.00 10.52 15.96
N LEU A 286 -8.91 11.47 16.17
CA LEU A 286 -8.73 12.57 17.12
C LEU A 286 -9.87 12.54 18.14
N TYR A 287 -9.58 12.25 19.41
CA TYR A 287 -10.58 12.28 20.49
C TYR A 287 -10.46 13.62 21.21
N THR A 288 -11.53 14.42 21.23
CA THR A 288 -11.51 15.79 21.78
C THR A 288 -12.72 16.09 22.67
N THR A 289 -12.53 16.96 23.67
CA THR A 289 -13.63 17.51 24.48
C THR A 289 -14.27 18.76 23.89
N ASP A 290 -13.77 19.30 22.76
CA ASP A 290 -14.35 20.50 22.16
C ASP A 290 -15.84 20.28 21.86
N SER A 291 -16.64 21.25 22.29
CA SER A 291 -18.08 21.26 22.11
C SER A 291 -18.53 21.56 20.68
N LEU A 292 -17.66 22.20 19.88
CA LEU A 292 -17.90 22.56 18.48
C LEU A 292 -17.79 21.36 17.53
N GLU A 293 -17.06 20.31 17.91
CA GLU A 293 -16.93 19.09 17.12
C GLU A 293 -18.23 18.26 17.15
N THR A 294 -18.93 18.24 16.02
CA THR A 294 -20.30 17.72 15.89
C THR A 294 -20.36 16.22 15.60
N GLY A 295 -19.58 15.42 16.34
CA GLY A 295 -19.46 13.97 16.10
C GLY A 295 -19.14 13.13 17.33
N ARG A 296 -20.16 12.58 18.01
CA ARG A 296 -19.98 11.62 19.12
C ARG A 296 -19.80 10.19 18.60
N GLU A 297 -19.14 9.35 19.39
CA GLU A 297 -19.06 7.90 19.16
C GLU A 297 -20.46 7.25 19.07
N PRO A 298 -20.68 6.23 18.22
CA PRO A 298 -19.74 5.62 17.27
C PRO A 298 -19.75 6.30 15.88
N LYS A 299 -20.35 7.48 15.75
CA LYS A 299 -20.51 8.15 14.45
C LYS A 299 -19.30 9.03 14.09
N GLY A 300 -18.82 9.82 15.04
CA GLY A 300 -17.75 10.79 14.82
C GLY A 300 -18.11 11.91 13.84
N ASN A 301 -17.12 12.74 13.52
CA ASN A 301 -17.14 13.74 12.47
C ASN A 301 -16.04 13.40 11.45
N THR A 302 -16.39 13.38 10.18
CA THR A 302 -15.49 13.08 9.05
C THR A 302 -15.47 14.18 7.99
N LYS A 303 -16.22 15.28 8.17
CA LYS A 303 -16.40 16.34 7.16
C LYS A 303 -15.10 17.08 6.85
N ASP A 304 -14.30 17.29 7.88
CA ASP A 304 -13.07 18.08 7.83
C ASP A 304 -11.87 17.24 7.34
N SER A 305 -12.03 15.92 7.30
CA SER A 305 -11.11 14.96 6.69
C SER A 305 -11.24 14.95 5.15
N ASN A 306 -10.67 15.97 4.50
CA ASN A 306 -10.65 16.12 3.05
C ASN A 306 -9.88 14.99 2.31
N SER A 307 -9.05 14.21 3.01
CA SER A 307 -8.41 12.99 2.52
C SER A 307 -9.30 11.73 2.60
N GLY A 308 -10.42 11.81 3.32
CA GLY A 308 -11.30 10.68 3.65
C GLY A 308 -10.75 9.69 4.68
N THR A 309 -9.58 9.93 5.30
CA THR A 309 -8.95 8.98 6.24
C THR A 309 -9.28 9.21 7.71
N GLY A 310 -9.66 10.44 8.09
CA GLY A 310 -9.81 10.84 9.48
C GLY A 310 -11.17 10.60 10.10
N THR A 311 -11.21 10.54 11.43
CA THR A 311 -12.43 10.74 12.21
C THR A 311 -12.14 11.45 13.53
N VAL A 312 -12.87 12.53 13.78
CA VAL A 312 -12.89 13.23 15.06
C VAL A 312 -14.02 12.63 15.93
N PHE A 313 -13.72 12.31 17.19
CA PHE A 313 -14.68 11.84 18.17
C PHE A 313 -14.77 12.82 19.34
N ARG A 314 -15.94 13.43 19.49
CA ARG A 314 -16.28 14.20 20.68
C ARG A 314 -16.53 13.27 21.86
N VAL A 315 -15.72 13.44 22.90
CA VAL A 315 -15.74 12.74 24.19
C VAL A 315 -15.98 13.73 25.33
N ASP A 316 -16.27 13.26 26.54
CA ASP A 316 -16.29 14.10 27.75
C ASP A 316 -15.64 13.35 28.93
N TYR A 317 -15.08 14.08 29.89
CA TYR A 317 -14.64 13.49 31.16
C TYR A 317 -15.84 13.07 32.01
N THR A 318 -15.95 11.76 32.26
CA THR A 318 -16.98 11.18 33.12
C THR A 318 -16.44 10.93 34.53
N LYS A 319 -17.30 11.07 35.56
CA LYS A 319 -16.95 10.63 36.91
C LYS A 319 -17.12 9.11 37.02
N PRO A 320 -16.33 8.42 37.87
CA PRO A 320 -16.55 7.01 38.18
C PRO A 320 -18.00 6.76 38.65
N LYS A 321 -18.56 5.61 38.24
CA LYS A 321 -19.93 5.21 38.61
C LYS A 321 -20.06 4.96 40.11
N ASP A 322 -21.28 5.12 40.62
CA ASP A 322 -21.58 5.13 42.07
C ASP A 322 -20.88 4.01 42.86
N GLY A 323 -20.07 4.41 43.84
CA GLY A 323 -19.29 3.53 44.70
C GLY A 323 -17.81 3.36 44.31
N ALA A 324 -17.40 3.74 43.09
CA ALA A 324 -16.00 3.73 42.70
C ALA A 324 -15.29 5.05 43.07
N THR A 325 -14.10 4.95 43.67
CA THR A 325 -13.24 6.10 44.00
C THR A 325 -12.12 6.25 42.96
N GLY A 326 -12.05 7.40 42.30
CA GLY A 326 -10.97 7.74 41.37
C GLY A 326 -11.17 9.11 40.71
N PRO A 327 -10.17 9.61 39.97
CA PRO A 327 -10.30 10.82 39.16
C PRO A 327 -11.30 10.63 38.01
N PRO A 328 -11.82 11.72 37.41
CA PRO A 328 -12.60 11.65 36.17
C PRO A 328 -11.78 11.02 35.03
N ALA A 329 -12.47 10.34 34.12
CA ALA A 329 -11.86 9.68 32.97
C ALA A 329 -12.69 9.89 31.70
N ILE A 330 -12.00 10.05 30.57
CA ILE A 330 -12.60 9.77 29.27
C ILE A 330 -12.58 8.25 29.08
N GLU A 331 -13.73 7.69 28.75
CA GLU A 331 -13.92 6.27 28.42
C GLU A 331 -14.48 6.22 27.00
N ALA A 332 -13.71 5.67 26.05
CA ALA A 332 -13.95 5.72 24.61
C ALA A 332 -13.54 4.40 23.93
N LYS A 333 -13.59 4.34 22.60
CA LYS A 333 -13.24 3.16 21.80
C LYS A 333 -12.32 3.49 20.64
N ILE A 334 -11.37 2.60 20.37
CA ILE A 334 -10.63 2.57 19.10
C ILE A 334 -11.30 1.54 18.18
N TYR A 335 -11.58 1.95 16.94
CA TYR A 335 -12.38 1.20 15.99
C TYR A 335 -11.51 0.49 14.95
N GLY A 336 -11.46 -0.83 15.01
CA GLY A 336 -10.64 -1.67 14.16
C GLY A 336 -11.30 -2.09 12.84
N PRO A 337 -10.98 -3.29 12.36
CA PRO A 337 -11.59 -3.88 11.15
C PRO A 337 -13.12 -4.02 11.24
N VAL A 338 -13.74 -4.33 10.10
CA VAL A 338 -15.15 -4.72 10.03
C VAL A 338 -15.36 -6.04 10.77
N ASP A 339 -16.49 -6.19 11.47
CA ASP A 339 -16.88 -7.45 12.10
C ASP A 339 -17.30 -8.47 11.03
N LEU A 340 -16.34 -9.28 10.58
CA LEU A 340 -16.56 -10.26 9.50
C LEU A 340 -17.54 -11.37 9.90
N ALA A 341 -17.69 -11.67 11.19
CA ALA A 341 -18.72 -12.60 11.66
C ALA A 341 -20.12 -12.03 11.39
N LYS A 342 -20.37 -10.77 11.80
CA LYS A 342 -21.64 -10.08 11.48
C LYS A 342 -21.85 -9.87 9.99
N MET A 343 -20.79 -9.59 9.23
CA MET A 343 -20.86 -9.42 7.78
C MET A 343 -21.26 -10.73 7.08
N GLY A 344 -20.69 -11.87 7.51
CA GLY A 344 -21.06 -13.20 7.02
C GLY A 344 -22.50 -13.58 7.36
N GLU A 345 -22.96 -13.30 8.60
CA GLU A 345 -24.36 -13.50 9.01
C GLU A 345 -25.33 -12.65 8.18
N ALA A 346 -25.01 -11.37 7.97
CA ALA A 346 -25.83 -10.46 7.17
C ALA A 346 -25.89 -10.86 5.68
N LYS A 347 -24.75 -11.25 5.09
CA LYS A 347 -24.69 -11.71 3.70
C LYS A 347 -25.47 -13.01 3.50
N ALA A 348 -25.27 -14.01 4.35
CA ALA A 348 -25.99 -15.28 4.26
C ALA A 348 -27.51 -15.09 4.31
N ARG A 349 -27.99 -14.16 5.14
CA ARG A 349 -29.42 -13.79 5.20
C ARG A 349 -29.90 -13.02 3.98
N PHE A 350 -29.07 -12.14 3.41
CA PHE A 350 -29.37 -11.43 2.17
C PHE A 350 -29.48 -12.38 0.97
N ASP A 351 -28.57 -13.35 0.85
CA ASP A 351 -28.57 -14.35 -0.22
C ASP A 351 -29.76 -15.33 -0.08
N GLU A 352 -30.14 -15.70 1.14
CA GLU A 352 -31.37 -16.46 1.45
C GLU A 352 -32.63 -15.69 1.01
N LEU A 353 -32.77 -14.43 1.42
CA LEU A 353 -33.91 -13.58 1.05
C LEU A 353 -34.00 -13.38 -0.46
N THR A 354 -32.87 -13.13 -1.12
CA THR A 354 -32.81 -12.99 -2.59
C THR A 354 -33.32 -14.27 -3.27
N SER A 355 -32.83 -15.43 -2.83
CA SER A 355 -33.29 -16.74 -3.33
C SER A 355 -34.80 -16.97 -3.10
N MET A 356 -35.35 -16.52 -1.97
CA MET A 356 -36.79 -16.60 -1.66
C MET A 356 -37.64 -15.61 -2.49
N LEU A 357 -37.07 -14.49 -2.92
CA LEU A 357 -37.75 -13.45 -3.70
C LEU A 357 -37.65 -13.71 -5.21
N GLU A 358 -36.67 -14.47 -5.68
CA GLU A 358 -36.54 -14.90 -7.09
C GLU A 358 -37.19 -16.27 -7.38
N GLY A 359 -37.40 -17.10 -6.35
CA GLY A 359 -38.00 -18.44 -6.46
C GLY A 359 -39.54 -18.46 -6.66
N ASP A 360 -40.16 -19.63 -6.45
CA ASP A 360 -41.62 -19.76 -6.49
C ASP A 360 -42.27 -19.09 -5.27
N ARG A 361 -43.10 -18.08 -5.54
CA ARG A 361 -43.81 -17.26 -4.56
C ARG A 361 -45.29 -17.64 -4.41
N SER A 362 -45.72 -18.75 -5.03
CA SER A 362 -47.12 -19.23 -5.02
C SER A 362 -47.74 -19.40 -3.63
N GLY A 363 -46.92 -19.67 -2.60
CA GLY A 363 -47.33 -19.78 -1.20
C GLY A 363 -47.11 -18.53 -0.33
N MET A 364 -46.57 -17.44 -0.87
CA MET A 364 -46.15 -16.25 -0.10
C MET A 364 -47.23 -15.16 -0.11
N SER A 365 -47.61 -14.61 1.06
CA SER A 365 -48.55 -13.48 1.09
C SER A 365 -47.88 -12.17 0.68
N PHE A 366 -48.68 -11.21 0.21
CA PHE A 366 -48.22 -9.85 -0.08
C PHE A 366 -47.54 -9.17 1.12
N LYS A 367 -47.96 -9.49 2.35
CA LYS A 367 -47.32 -8.95 3.56
C LYS A 367 -45.92 -9.53 3.74
N GLU A 368 -45.77 -10.86 3.71
CA GLU A 368 -44.47 -11.53 3.85
C GLU A 368 -43.51 -11.07 2.75
N SER A 369 -43.98 -11.01 1.50
CA SER A 369 -43.19 -10.50 0.38
C SER A 369 -42.71 -9.06 0.58
N ARG A 370 -43.52 -8.17 1.17
CA ARG A 370 -43.13 -6.79 1.45
C ARG A 370 -42.14 -6.72 2.61
N ASP A 371 -42.38 -7.50 3.65
CA ASP A 371 -41.56 -7.50 4.86
C ASP A 371 -40.17 -8.11 4.56
N PHE A 372 -40.07 -9.11 3.67
CA PHE A 372 -38.81 -9.62 3.13
C PHE A 372 -38.06 -8.59 2.27
N TYR A 373 -38.72 -7.82 1.39
CA TYR A 373 -38.06 -6.73 0.66
C TYR A 373 -37.53 -5.63 1.61
N ALA A 374 -38.24 -5.34 2.70
CA ALA A 374 -37.77 -4.39 3.71
C ALA A 374 -36.56 -4.92 4.50
N GLU A 375 -36.55 -6.22 4.82
CA GLU A 375 -35.39 -6.88 5.45
C GLU A 375 -34.17 -6.92 4.51
N GLN A 376 -34.38 -7.25 3.24
CA GLN A 376 -33.35 -7.27 2.20
C GLN A 376 -32.70 -5.89 2.01
N ALA A 377 -33.50 -4.81 1.97
CA ALA A 377 -32.99 -3.44 1.84
C ALA A 377 -32.23 -2.95 3.10
N GLU A 378 -32.63 -3.37 4.30
CA GLU A 378 -31.89 -3.06 5.54
C GLU A 378 -30.57 -3.84 5.64
N LEU A 379 -30.54 -5.08 5.11
CA LEU A 379 -29.31 -5.87 4.99
C LEU A 379 -28.38 -5.32 3.93
N GLU A 380 -28.87 -4.91 2.76
CA GLU A 380 -28.11 -4.16 1.76
C GLU A 380 -27.48 -2.89 2.35
N ARG A 381 -28.26 -2.10 3.09
CA ARG A 381 -27.76 -0.91 3.78
C ARG A 381 -26.67 -1.27 4.80
N THR A 382 -26.89 -2.31 5.60
CA THR A 382 -25.92 -2.80 6.59
C THR A 382 -24.62 -3.28 5.94
N LEU A 383 -24.71 -4.00 4.83
CA LEU A 383 -23.56 -4.49 4.05
C LEU A 383 -22.80 -3.33 3.37
N SER A 384 -23.50 -2.29 2.88
CA SER A 384 -22.88 -1.05 2.39
C SER A 384 -22.19 -0.26 3.52
N GLU A 385 -22.80 -0.16 4.71
CA GLU A 385 -22.17 0.42 5.91
C GLU A 385 -20.93 -0.37 6.38
N MET A 386 -20.90 -1.69 6.13
CA MET A 386 -19.75 -2.57 6.35
C MET A 386 -18.69 -2.49 5.24
N GLY A 387 -18.91 -1.73 4.16
CA GLY A 387 -17.97 -1.62 3.04
C GLY A 387 -18.01 -2.79 2.05
N ALA A 388 -19.03 -3.66 2.12
CA ALA A 388 -19.28 -4.76 1.21
C ALA A 388 -20.67 -4.63 0.54
N PRO A 389 -20.97 -3.53 -0.16
CA PRO A 389 -22.28 -3.32 -0.78
C PRO A 389 -22.59 -4.39 -1.84
N PRO A 390 -23.88 -4.71 -2.09
CA PRO A 390 -24.28 -5.52 -3.24
C PRO A 390 -23.81 -4.92 -4.58
N PRO A 391 -23.59 -5.74 -5.62
CA PRO A 391 -23.11 -5.27 -6.92
C PRO A 391 -24.00 -4.18 -7.54
N GLY A 392 -23.43 -3.02 -7.82
CA GLY A 392 -24.12 -1.86 -8.39
C GLY A 392 -24.58 -0.80 -7.37
N SER A 393 -24.55 -1.11 -6.07
CA SER A 393 -25.02 -0.19 -5.02
C SER A 393 -23.92 0.77 -4.55
N ARG A 394 -24.31 2.01 -4.21
CA ARG A 394 -23.37 3.05 -3.78
C ARG A 394 -22.85 2.77 -2.36
N VAL A 395 -21.55 2.99 -2.14
CA VAL A 395 -20.91 2.97 -0.81
C VAL A 395 -21.44 4.14 0.01
N GLY A 396 -21.90 3.86 1.24
CA GLY A 396 -22.34 4.89 2.19
C GLY A 396 -21.17 5.67 2.84
N PRO A 397 -21.46 6.73 3.61
CA PRO A 397 -20.44 7.36 4.45
C PRO A 397 -19.91 6.35 5.50
N LYS A 398 -18.63 6.45 5.86
CA LYS A 398 -18.00 5.60 6.89
C LYS A 398 -18.77 5.68 8.22
N GLU A 399 -19.53 4.63 8.58
CA GLU A 399 -20.09 4.47 9.93
C GLU A 399 -19.31 3.39 10.71
N TYR A 400 -18.68 3.76 11.83
CA TYR A 400 -17.86 2.84 12.63
C TYR A 400 -18.69 1.87 13.51
N LYS A 401 -20.02 1.87 13.34
CA LYS A 401 -21.02 1.07 14.07
C LYS A 401 -20.80 -0.45 13.98
N HIS A 402 -20.33 -0.94 12.84
CA HIS A 402 -20.18 -2.38 12.54
C HIS A 402 -18.73 -2.89 12.65
N ARG A 403 -17.83 -2.10 13.25
CA ARG A 403 -16.43 -2.45 13.44
C ARG A 403 -16.20 -3.04 14.82
N VAL A 404 -15.19 -3.91 14.92
CA VAL A 404 -14.73 -4.44 16.22
C VAL A 404 -13.92 -3.37 16.95
N THR A 405 -13.97 -3.36 18.29
CA THR A 405 -13.47 -2.21 19.09
C THR A 405 -12.72 -2.63 20.34
N VAL A 406 -11.58 -2.00 20.60
CA VAL A 406 -10.85 -2.09 21.88
C VAL A 406 -11.13 -0.86 22.75
N PRO A 407 -11.01 -0.95 24.08
CA PRO A 407 -11.20 0.20 24.97
C PRO A 407 -10.04 1.21 24.84
N LEU A 408 -10.39 2.49 24.81
CA LEU A 408 -9.51 3.63 25.04
C LEU A 408 -9.95 4.31 26.32
N ARG A 409 -9.01 4.57 27.24
CA ARG A 409 -9.30 5.25 28.51
C ARG A 409 -8.21 6.25 28.83
N ILE A 410 -8.61 7.46 29.24
CA ILE A 410 -7.67 8.58 29.47
C ILE A 410 -7.96 9.20 30.84
N VAL A 411 -6.92 9.34 31.66
CA VAL A 411 -6.98 9.96 32.99
C VAL A 411 -5.92 11.04 33.11
N ALA A 412 -6.31 12.27 33.45
CA ALA A 412 -5.36 13.32 33.82
C ALA A 412 -4.68 12.98 35.16
N LYS A 413 -3.35 13.12 35.22
CA LYS A 413 -2.56 12.86 36.42
C LYS A 413 -2.50 14.09 37.33
N GLU A 414 -2.89 13.93 38.57
CA GLU A 414 -2.75 14.94 39.63
C GLU A 414 -1.37 14.83 40.31
N GLY A 415 -0.76 15.96 40.67
CA GLY A 415 0.41 16.00 41.57
C GLY A 415 1.79 15.76 40.95
N GLY A 416 1.92 15.73 39.61
CA GLY A 416 3.22 15.67 38.92
C GLY A 416 3.90 17.05 38.75
N GLU A 417 5.13 17.06 38.21
CA GLU A 417 5.88 18.31 37.92
C GLU A 417 5.32 19.10 36.71
N GLY A 418 4.34 18.54 35.99
CA GLY A 418 3.66 19.17 34.87
C GLY A 418 2.39 18.40 34.47
N PRO A 419 1.62 18.91 33.49
CA PRO A 419 0.44 18.23 32.97
C PRO A 419 0.82 16.91 32.29
N ALA A 420 0.14 15.83 32.67
CA ALA A 420 0.36 14.49 32.13
C ALA A 420 -0.94 13.68 32.14
N TRP A 421 -1.04 12.68 31.28
CA TRP A 421 -2.21 11.80 31.17
C TRP A 421 -1.77 10.34 31.12
N ASP A 422 -2.42 9.49 31.90
CA ASP A 422 -2.36 8.04 31.68
C ASP A 422 -3.35 7.67 30.58
N VAL A 423 -2.80 7.24 29.44
CA VAL A 423 -3.55 6.79 28.26
C VAL A 423 -3.44 5.27 28.20
N THR A 424 -4.58 4.62 28.42
CA THR A 424 -4.76 3.17 28.36
C THR A 424 -5.42 2.79 27.03
N ILE A 425 -4.77 1.92 26.25
CA ILE A 425 -5.31 1.33 25.02
C ILE A 425 -5.20 -0.19 25.16
N ASP A 426 -6.32 -0.89 24.97
CA ASP A 426 -6.39 -2.37 25.05
C ASP A 426 -5.81 -2.97 26.35
N GLY A 427 -5.85 -2.19 27.45
CA GLY A 427 -5.30 -2.54 28.76
C GLY A 427 -3.84 -2.16 28.98
N GLU A 428 -3.06 -1.93 27.93
CA GLU A 428 -1.71 -1.36 28.01
C GLU A 428 -1.81 0.14 28.38
N THR A 429 -1.02 0.62 29.35
CA THR A 429 -1.09 2.02 29.82
C THR A 429 0.27 2.68 29.78
N GLN A 430 0.35 3.84 29.13
CA GLN A 430 1.53 4.71 29.09
C GLN A 430 1.17 6.11 29.60
N THR A 431 2.12 6.79 30.23
CA THR A 431 1.95 8.18 30.68
C THR A 431 2.46 9.13 29.60
N LEU A 432 1.57 9.93 29.01
CA LEU A 432 1.91 10.91 27.98
C LEU A 432 1.97 12.32 28.55
N VAL A 433 2.91 13.12 28.04
CA VAL A 433 3.05 14.56 28.30
C VAL A 433 2.84 15.36 27.00
N PRO A 434 2.43 16.64 27.06
CA PRO A 434 2.16 17.43 25.86
C PRO A 434 3.36 17.50 24.91
N GLY A 435 3.10 17.30 23.62
CA GLY A 435 4.14 17.33 22.57
C GLY A 435 4.99 16.06 22.46
N ALA A 436 4.90 15.12 23.40
CA ALA A 436 5.55 13.80 23.29
C ALA A 436 4.64 12.78 22.59
N TRP A 437 5.27 11.82 21.90
CA TRP A 437 4.63 10.61 21.39
C TRP A 437 4.74 9.47 22.42
N SER A 438 3.80 8.54 22.37
CA SER A 438 3.90 7.25 23.05
C SER A 438 4.93 6.31 22.39
N ASP A 439 5.35 5.27 23.11
CA ASP A 439 5.85 4.05 22.47
C ASP A 439 4.69 3.33 21.75
N PHE A 440 5.00 2.33 20.92
CA PHE A 440 3.97 1.54 20.24
C PHE A 440 3.09 0.76 21.22
N TYR A 441 1.80 1.10 21.27
CA TYR A 441 0.77 0.24 21.85
C TYR A 441 0.59 -1.00 20.99
N SER A 442 0.38 -2.15 21.62
CA SER A 442 0.03 -3.41 20.93
C SER A 442 -1.47 -3.73 21.11
N VAL A 443 -2.21 -3.85 20.01
CA VAL A 443 -3.69 -3.93 20.02
C VAL A 443 -4.17 -5.22 19.35
N THR A 444 -5.18 -5.90 19.91
CA THR A 444 -5.78 -7.10 19.32
C THR A 444 -7.27 -6.93 19.08
N PHE A 445 -7.68 -7.04 17.81
CA PHE A 445 -9.07 -6.97 17.39
C PHE A 445 -9.63 -8.37 17.13
N ASP A 446 -10.45 -8.89 18.05
CA ASP A 446 -11.18 -10.15 17.85
C ASP A 446 -12.34 -9.95 16.86
N MET A 447 -12.24 -10.58 15.69
CA MET A 447 -13.18 -10.52 14.57
C MET A 447 -14.09 -11.76 14.47
N GLY A 448 -13.98 -12.67 15.44
CA GLY A 448 -14.78 -13.88 15.57
C GLY A 448 -14.12 -14.89 16.52
N PRO A 449 -14.75 -16.05 16.81
CA PRO A 449 -14.25 -17.02 17.81
C PRO A 449 -12.90 -17.69 17.50
N THR A 450 -12.31 -17.40 16.34
CA THR A 450 -11.09 -18.03 15.77
C THR A 450 -10.24 -17.08 14.93
N LEU A 451 -10.65 -15.82 14.81
CA LEU A 451 -10.06 -14.85 13.89
C LEU A 451 -9.83 -13.53 14.64
N SER A 452 -8.58 -13.14 14.77
CA SER A 452 -8.16 -11.87 15.37
C SER A 452 -7.13 -11.20 14.47
N VAL A 453 -7.04 -9.87 14.51
CA VAL A 453 -6.01 -9.09 13.84
C VAL A 453 -5.23 -8.28 14.86
N HIS A 454 -3.91 -8.33 14.75
CA HIS A 454 -2.99 -7.63 15.63
C HIS A 454 -2.47 -6.36 14.96
N ALA A 455 -2.54 -5.25 15.69
CA ALA A 455 -2.16 -3.94 15.22
C ALA A 455 -1.16 -3.28 16.16
N THR A 456 -0.39 -2.32 15.64
CA THR A 456 0.36 -1.36 16.46
C THR A 456 -0.07 0.07 16.13
N THR A 457 -0.03 0.96 17.12
CA THR A 457 -0.36 2.38 16.96
C THR A 457 0.40 3.22 18.00
N ARG A 458 0.44 4.54 17.79
CA ARG A 458 1.02 5.53 18.70
C ARG A 458 -0.06 6.56 19.07
N ALA A 459 0.03 7.11 20.28
CA ALA A 459 -0.86 8.18 20.73
C ALA A 459 -0.05 9.41 21.19
N ARG A 460 -0.69 10.58 21.15
CA ARG A 460 -0.10 11.86 21.57
C ARG A 460 -1.17 12.82 22.06
N ILE A 461 -0.90 13.51 23.16
CA ILE A 461 -1.70 14.66 23.59
C ILE A 461 -1.44 15.80 22.58
N ALA A 462 -2.46 16.12 21.80
CA ALA A 462 -2.42 17.12 20.75
C ALA A 462 -2.75 18.51 21.31
N ASP A 463 -3.81 18.62 22.11
CA ASP A 463 -4.14 19.81 22.90
C ASP A 463 -4.28 19.43 24.40
N PRO A 464 -3.52 20.06 25.32
CA PRO A 464 -3.59 19.80 26.75
C PRO A 464 -4.58 20.68 27.53
N THR A 465 -5.28 21.63 26.89
CA THR A 465 -6.13 22.62 27.57
C THR A 465 -7.43 21.98 28.10
N PRO A 466 -7.96 22.42 29.27
CA PRO A 466 -9.22 21.88 29.79
C PRO A 466 -10.43 22.08 28.87
N GLU A 467 -10.44 23.15 28.07
CA GLU A 467 -11.52 23.53 27.18
C GLU A 467 -11.45 22.80 25.82
N GLY A 468 -10.25 22.58 25.29
CA GLY A 468 -9.99 22.00 23.97
C GLY A 468 -9.31 20.62 23.97
N PHE A 469 -9.18 19.97 25.14
CA PHE A 469 -8.37 18.76 25.34
C PHE A 469 -8.54 17.76 24.20
N SER A 470 -7.43 17.31 23.63
CA SER A 470 -7.46 16.28 22.60
C SER A 470 -6.26 15.32 22.63
N VAL A 471 -6.54 14.06 22.34
CA VAL A 471 -5.53 13.04 22.04
C VAL A 471 -5.68 12.58 20.60
N TYR A 472 -4.59 12.61 19.85
CA TYR A 472 -4.48 11.97 18.54
C TYR A 472 -4.05 10.51 18.75
N VAL A 473 -4.71 9.58 18.08
CA VAL A 473 -4.33 8.16 17.98
C VAL A 473 -4.09 7.84 16.52
N ASP A 474 -2.89 7.34 16.23
CA ASP A 474 -2.42 7.15 14.88
C ASP A 474 -2.98 5.90 14.20
N THR A 475 -2.70 5.78 12.90
CA THR A 475 -2.97 4.63 12.05
C THR A 475 -2.78 3.29 12.77
N LEU A 476 -3.76 2.40 12.61
CA LEU A 476 -3.69 1.02 13.08
C LEU A 476 -2.84 0.19 12.12
N GLN A 477 -1.52 0.32 12.26
CA GLN A 477 -0.50 -0.44 11.53
C GLN A 477 -0.74 -1.95 11.69
N ILE A 478 -0.42 -2.76 10.68
CA ILE A 478 -0.37 -4.22 10.85
C ILE A 478 0.81 -4.51 11.77
N ASP A 479 0.64 -5.32 12.82
CA ASP A 479 1.78 -5.68 13.67
C ASP A 479 2.80 -6.52 12.86
N PRO A 480 4.02 -6.03 12.59
CA PRO A 480 5.00 -6.78 11.80
C PRO A 480 5.42 -8.10 12.46
N ARG A 481 5.20 -8.25 13.77
CA ARG A 481 5.49 -9.47 14.55
C ARG A 481 4.43 -10.56 14.35
N ASN A 482 3.23 -10.21 13.89
CA ASN A 482 2.07 -11.11 13.81
C ASN A 482 1.08 -10.68 12.71
N ALA A 483 1.61 -10.45 11.50
CA ALA A 483 0.81 -10.02 10.36
C ALA A 483 -0.21 -11.11 9.94
N PRO A 484 -1.46 -10.73 9.62
CA PRO A 484 -2.51 -11.69 9.29
C PRO A 484 -2.22 -12.40 7.96
N SER A 485 -2.42 -13.72 7.91
CA SER A 485 -1.92 -14.55 6.79
C SER A 485 -2.59 -14.32 5.44
N TRP A 486 -3.62 -13.48 5.37
CA TRP A 486 -4.33 -13.06 4.16
C TRP A 486 -3.98 -11.63 3.73
N GLN A 487 -3.41 -10.84 4.62
CA GLN A 487 -2.90 -9.49 4.34
C GLN A 487 -1.48 -9.36 4.95
N PRO A 488 -0.50 -10.12 4.44
CA PRO A 488 0.84 -10.15 5.03
C PRO A 488 1.59 -8.84 4.78
N ALA A 489 2.49 -8.49 5.72
CA ALA A 489 3.37 -7.33 5.59
C ALA A 489 4.68 -7.62 4.83
N SER A 490 5.00 -8.90 4.60
CA SER A 490 6.23 -9.34 3.93
C SER A 490 6.08 -10.71 3.29
N GLU A 491 7.00 -11.04 2.40
CA GLU A 491 7.22 -12.40 1.88
C GLU A 491 8.70 -12.81 2.02
N PRO A 492 9.05 -13.96 2.66
CA PRO A 492 8.17 -14.86 3.38
C PRO A 492 7.43 -14.18 4.54
N ILE A 493 6.30 -14.78 4.93
CA ILE A 493 5.35 -14.18 5.88
C ILE A 493 5.96 -13.81 7.25
N GLY A 494 7.02 -14.50 7.67
CA GLY A 494 7.75 -14.24 8.91
C GLY A 494 8.85 -13.17 8.81
N PHE A 495 9.18 -12.67 7.62
CA PHE A 495 10.32 -11.77 7.44
C PHE A 495 10.16 -10.44 8.18
N ALA A 496 8.95 -9.84 8.19
CA ALA A 496 8.64 -8.66 9.00
C ALA A 496 8.85 -8.91 10.52
N ALA A 497 8.57 -10.13 11.00
CA ALA A 497 8.73 -10.49 12.41
C ALA A 497 10.21 -10.69 12.78
N ASP A 498 10.99 -11.32 11.90
CA ASP A 498 12.44 -11.43 12.07
C ASP A 498 13.12 -10.05 11.99
N LEU A 499 12.66 -9.14 11.13
CA LEU A 499 13.12 -7.75 11.07
C LEU A 499 12.79 -6.96 12.35
N ALA A 500 11.56 -7.06 12.87
CA ALA A 500 11.16 -6.38 14.11
C ALA A 500 11.99 -6.87 15.31
N LYS A 501 12.22 -8.18 15.38
CA LYS A 501 13.13 -8.82 16.33
C LYS A 501 14.60 -8.41 16.12
N ALA A 502 15.02 -8.18 14.88
CA ALA A 502 16.39 -7.78 14.54
C ALA A 502 16.72 -6.35 14.97
N ILE A 503 15.75 -5.41 14.92
CA ILE A 503 15.91 -4.03 15.41
C ILE A 503 15.44 -3.84 16.86
N GLY A 504 14.89 -4.88 17.49
CA GLY A 504 14.44 -4.86 18.90
C GLY A 504 13.11 -4.14 19.15
N SER A 505 12.34 -3.84 18.12
CA SER A 505 11.10 -3.04 18.18
C SER A 505 10.16 -3.39 17.03
N PRO A 506 8.82 -3.31 17.21
CA PRO A 506 7.92 -3.15 16.07
C PRO A 506 8.22 -1.84 15.32
N PHE A 507 7.67 -1.73 14.11
CA PHE A 507 7.81 -0.61 13.20
C PHE A 507 6.54 -0.47 12.35
N GLU A 508 6.40 0.63 11.60
CA GLU A 508 5.19 0.91 10.83
C GLU A 508 5.21 0.18 9.48
N THR A 509 4.08 -0.46 9.15
CA THR A 509 3.94 -1.30 7.95
C THR A 509 3.15 -0.63 6.84
N LEU A 510 2.37 0.43 7.14
CA LEU A 510 1.60 1.17 6.14
C LEU A 510 2.56 1.57 5.00
N GLY A 511 2.26 1.08 3.79
CA GLY A 511 3.17 1.17 2.65
C GLY A 511 3.56 2.60 2.28
N TRP A 512 2.72 3.56 2.68
CA TRP A 512 2.82 4.97 2.34
C TRP A 512 2.81 5.87 3.59
N GLY A 513 3.57 5.46 4.61
CA GLY A 513 3.73 6.17 5.90
C GLY A 513 4.15 7.65 5.85
N CYS A 514 4.27 8.20 7.05
CA CYS A 514 4.19 9.62 7.43
C CYS A 514 2.80 10.28 7.26
N MET A 515 2.43 11.13 8.21
CA MET A 515 1.10 11.77 8.37
C MET A 515 0.80 12.93 7.39
N THR A 516 1.02 12.76 6.08
CA THR A 516 0.79 13.81 5.06
C THR A 516 -0.69 14.18 4.90
N ASN A 517 -1.60 13.21 4.96
CA ASN A 517 -3.04 13.44 4.84
C ASN A 517 -3.61 14.22 6.04
N GLN A 518 -3.07 14.00 7.23
CA GLN A 518 -3.41 14.70 8.46
C GLN A 518 -3.04 16.19 8.37
N VAL A 519 -1.89 16.54 7.76
CA VAL A 519 -1.49 17.93 7.50
C VAL A 519 -2.35 18.57 6.40
N LYS A 520 -2.65 17.82 5.34
CA LYS A 520 -3.57 18.24 4.25
C LYS A 520 -4.96 18.58 4.79
N ASP A 521 -5.44 17.79 5.74
CA ASP A 521 -6.73 17.98 6.43
C ASP A 521 -6.65 19.00 7.58
N LYS A 522 -5.44 19.52 7.89
CA LYS A 522 -5.14 20.52 8.94
C LYS A 522 -5.36 20.02 10.38
N MET A 523 -5.31 18.70 10.57
CA MET A 523 -5.61 18.02 11.83
C MET A 523 -4.37 17.80 12.70
N ILE A 524 -3.17 17.96 12.12
CA ILE A 524 -1.90 18.10 12.85
C ILE A 524 -1.10 19.30 12.32
N ASP A 525 -0.22 19.84 13.16
CA ASP A 525 0.69 20.93 12.81
C ASP A 525 1.97 20.41 12.10
N PRO A 526 2.73 21.28 11.38
CA PRO A 526 3.93 20.85 10.66
C PRO A 526 5.07 20.34 11.56
N VAL A 527 5.08 20.67 12.86
CA VAL A 527 6.09 20.16 13.80
C VAL A 527 5.80 18.71 14.15
N MET A 528 4.53 18.39 14.43
CA MET A 528 4.09 17.02 14.67
C MET A 528 4.35 16.11 13.45
N PHE A 529 4.18 16.65 12.23
CA PHE A 529 4.53 15.98 10.98
C PHE A 529 6.05 15.75 10.80
N LEU A 530 6.91 16.74 11.07
CA LEU A 530 8.36 16.55 10.95
C LEU A 530 8.89 15.54 11.97
N GLN A 531 8.37 15.55 13.21
CA GLN A 531 8.68 14.53 14.23
C GLN A 531 8.25 13.12 13.81
N ASP A 532 7.18 13.01 13.02
CA ASP A 532 6.67 11.76 12.47
C ASP A 532 7.50 11.26 11.27
N VAL A 533 7.96 12.16 10.39
CA VAL A 533 8.96 11.87 9.35
C VAL A 533 10.27 11.36 9.97
N GLU A 534 10.74 11.99 11.06
CA GLU A 534 11.94 11.57 11.79
C GLU A 534 11.79 10.16 12.39
N PHE A 535 10.63 9.88 12.99
CA PHE A 535 10.28 8.54 13.49
C PHE A 535 10.29 7.49 12.36
N THR A 536 9.59 7.78 11.25
CA THR A 536 9.48 6.90 10.08
C THR A 536 10.85 6.59 9.46
N MET A 537 11.69 7.61 9.29
CA MET A 537 13.03 7.43 8.74
C MET A 537 13.94 6.64 9.68
N THR A 538 13.81 6.84 11.00
CA THR A 538 14.68 6.21 12.00
C THR A 538 14.62 4.69 11.95
N TYR A 539 13.44 4.08 11.88
CA TYR A 539 13.35 2.61 11.79
C TYR A 539 13.72 2.10 10.40
N ARG A 540 13.37 2.82 9.31
CA ARG A 540 13.77 2.43 7.93
C ARG A 540 15.29 2.42 7.76
N ARG A 541 16.00 3.41 8.33
CA ARG A 541 17.47 3.48 8.35
C ARG A 541 18.06 2.29 9.13
N LYS A 542 17.52 1.94 10.30
CA LYS A 542 17.93 0.75 11.08
C LYS A 542 17.71 -0.58 10.33
N LEU A 543 16.59 -0.73 9.61
CA LEU A 543 16.32 -1.92 8.80
C LEU A 543 17.35 -2.08 7.67
N MET A 544 17.68 -0.98 6.97
CA MET A 544 18.72 -0.97 5.95
C MET A 544 20.11 -1.26 6.54
N GLN A 545 20.50 -0.56 7.61
CA GLN A 545 21.77 -0.76 8.32
C GLN A 545 21.97 -2.23 8.71
N ARG A 546 20.95 -2.87 9.28
CA ARG A 546 20.98 -4.29 9.65
C ARG A 546 21.24 -5.22 8.47
N MET A 547 20.70 -4.93 7.28
CA MET A 547 21.02 -5.70 6.07
C MET A 547 22.45 -5.43 5.58
N LEU A 548 22.96 -4.20 5.68
CA LEU A 548 24.35 -3.88 5.37
C LEU A 548 25.34 -4.63 6.30
N GLU A 549 25.02 -4.73 7.59
CA GLU A 549 25.78 -5.48 8.61
C GLU A 549 25.80 -6.99 8.34
N GLU A 550 24.66 -7.61 8.00
CA GLU A 550 24.58 -9.04 7.69
C GLU A 550 25.32 -9.39 6.39
N GLY A 551 25.14 -8.59 5.35
CA GLY A 551 25.89 -8.68 4.09
C GLY A 551 25.68 -9.94 3.23
N ASP A 552 24.87 -10.91 3.67
CA ASP A 552 24.60 -12.22 3.03
C ASP A 552 23.51 -12.15 1.94
N TRP A 553 23.66 -11.18 1.04
CA TRP A 553 22.75 -10.94 -0.09
C TRP A 553 23.55 -10.60 -1.36
N ARG A 554 22.97 -10.92 -2.51
CA ARG A 554 23.48 -10.58 -3.84
C ARG A 554 22.86 -9.28 -4.36
N VAL A 555 21.58 -9.08 -4.07
CA VAL A 555 20.80 -7.85 -4.32
C VAL A 555 20.25 -7.35 -3.00
N LEU A 556 20.45 -6.06 -2.70
CA LEU A 556 19.71 -5.35 -1.66
C LEU A 556 18.99 -4.15 -2.28
N TYR A 557 17.67 -4.09 -2.10
CA TYR A 557 16.83 -2.97 -2.49
C TYR A 557 16.23 -2.33 -1.23
N SER A 558 16.26 -1.00 -1.10
CA SER A 558 15.69 -0.30 0.06
C SER A 558 15.13 1.06 -0.35
N VAL A 559 13.87 1.34 -0.05
CA VAL A 559 13.19 2.60 -0.43
C VAL A 559 12.83 3.45 0.80
N PHE A 560 13.08 4.76 0.69
CA PHE A 560 12.73 5.77 1.68
C PHE A 560 11.77 6.79 1.06
N SER A 561 10.57 6.95 1.65
CA SER A 561 9.54 7.87 1.13
C SER A 561 9.55 9.29 1.71
N THR A 562 10.62 9.69 2.40
CA THR A 562 10.60 10.88 3.26
C THR A 562 10.90 12.19 2.51
N THR A 563 11.66 12.15 1.42
CA THR A 563 11.89 13.29 0.51
C THR A 563 10.58 13.75 -0.15
N ASP A 564 9.81 12.82 -0.74
CA ASP A 564 8.45 13.04 -1.23
C ASP A 564 7.55 13.72 -0.18
N ARG A 565 7.38 13.06 0.97
CA ARG A 565 6.54 13.51 2.09
C ARG A 565 6.83 14.95 2.52
N VAL A 566 8.12 15.26 2.73
CA VAL A 566 8.53 16.59 3.18
C VAL A 566 8.32 17.62 2.07
N GLN A 567 8.64 17.32 0.82
CA GLN A 567 8.43 18.27 -0.28
C GLN A 567 6.94 18.58 -0.50
N HIS A 568 6.08 17.57 -0.56
CA HIS A 568 4.63 17.76 -0.65
C HIS A 568 4.08 18.73 0.41
N MET A 569 4.54 18.63 1.66
CA MET A 569 4.01 19.44 2.77
C MET A 569 4.73 20.78 2.98
N MET A 570 6.02 20.89 2.66
CA MET A 570 6.86 22.00 3.12
C MET A 570 7.18 23.07 2.07
N TYR A 571 6.83 22.87 0.79
CA TYR A 571 7.07 23.91 -0.23
C TYR A 571 6.38 25.25 0.10
N ARG A 572 5.22 25.25 0.77
CA ARG A 572 4.56 26.47 1.29
C ARG A 572 5.38 27.27 2.32
N TYR A 573 6.43 26.70 2.90
CA TYR A 573 7.39 27.39 3.78
C TYR A 573 8.75 27.64 3.11
N TYR A 574 9.08 26.89 2.05
CA TYR A 574 10.33 27.04 1.29
C TYR A 574 10.24 28.09 0.18
N ASP A 575 9.08 28.24 -0.48
CA ASP A 575 8.88 29.06 -1.68
C ASP A 575 8.15 30.38 -1.38
N PRO A 576 8.84 31.55 -1.40
CA PRO A 576 8.24 32.85 -1.11
C PRO A 576 7.15 33.31 -2.10
N LEU A 577 6.98 32.61 -3.23
CA LEU A 577 5.94 32.89 -4.23
C LEU A 577 4.77 31.89 -4.17
N HIS A 578 4.77 30.95 -3.23
CA HIS A 578 3.64 30.04 -3.03
C HIS A 578 2.42 30.79 -2.44
N PRO A 579 1.17 30.59 -2.90
CA PRO A 579 0.02 31.37 -2.43
C PRO A 579 -0.33 31.24 -0.92
N GLN A 580 0.25 30.24 -0.23
CA GLN A 580 0.15 30.09 1.22
C GLN A 580 1.38 30.57 2.02
N TYR A 581 2.40 31.12 1.34
CA TYR A 581 3.64 31.51 2.01
C TYR A 581 3.42 32.58 3.08
N GLN A 582 4.00 32.35 4.26
CA GLN A 582 3.93 33.25 5.39
C GLN A 582 5.29 33.27 6.09
N GLU A 583 6.08 34.33 5.84
CA GLU A 583 7.42 34.56 6.39
C GLU A 583 7.52 34.18 7.88
N LYS A 584 6.61 34.69 8.72
CA LYS A 584 6.60 34.41 10.17
C LYS A 584 6.54 32.92 10.51
N GLU A 585 5.77 32.14 9.76
CA GLU A 585 5.63 30.70 9.97
C GLU A 585 6.74 29.91 9.28
N ALA A 586 7.25 30.39 8.13
CA ALA A 586 8.46 29.85 7.49
C ALA A 586 9.68 29.93 8.43
N GLN A 587 9.83 31.04 9.15
CA GLN A 587 10.86 31.27 10.18
C GLN A 587 10.56 30.59 11.54
N LYS A 588 9.47 29.82 11.69
CA LYS A 588 9.18 29.07 12.92
C LYS A 588 10.26 28.00 13.14
N LYS A 589 10.98 28.08 14.26
CA LYS A 589 12.00 27.11 14.63
C LYS A 589 11.40 25.78 15.10
N VAL A 590 12.06 24.69 14.74
CA VAL A 590 11.75 23.31 15.11
C VAL A 590 13.04 22.51 15.33
N THR A 591 12.95 21.40 16.05
CA THR A 591 14.00 20.37 16.03
C THR A 591 13.63 19.33 14.98
N PHE A 592 14.59 18.94 14.13
CA PHE A 592 14.44 17.88 13.12
C PHE A 592 15.76 17.13 12.99
N PHE A 593 15.75 15.82 13.24
CA PHE A 593 16.95 14.97 13.34
C PHE A 593 18.02 15.50 14.32
N GLY A 594 17.58 16.17 15.39
CA GLY A 594 18.44 16.80 16.40
C GLY A 594 19.01 18.17 16.01
N GLU A 595 18.86 18.63 14.77
CA GLU A 595 19.23 20.00 14.35
C GLU A 595 18.12 21.00 14.72
N GLU A 596 18.47 22.22 15.12
CA GLU A 596 17.50 23.33 15.21
C GLU A 596 17.45 24.03 13.85
N ILE A 597 16.30 23.94 13.17
CA ILE A 597 16.07 24.50 11.84
C ILE A 597 14.78 25.35 11.82
N THR A 598 14.59 26.15 10.78
CA THR A 598 13.29 26.77 10.45
C THR A 598 12.41 25.83 9.61
N LEU A 599 11.10 26.08 9.53
CA LEU A 599 10.21 25.34 8.62
C LEU A 599 10.59 25.54 7.14
N ALA A 600 11.22 26.66 6.78
CA ALA A 600 11.78 26.87 5.45
C ALA A 600 12.93 25.89 5.13
N GLU A 601 13.79 25.60 6.11
CA GLU A 601 14.96 24.71 5.93
C GLU A 601 14.62 23.22 5.93
N ALA A 602 13.35 22.84 6.16
CA ALA A 602 12.92 21.44 6.23
C ALA A 602 13.19 20.63 4.95
N ILE A 603 13.11 21.26 3.76
CA ILE A 603 13.44 20.59 2.49
C ILE A 603 14.96 20.33 2.40
N PRO A 604 15.88 21.32 2.48
CA PRO A 604 17.31 21.04 2.58
C PRO A 604 17.69 20.01 3.65
N ALA A 605 17.08 20.09 4.84
CA ALA A 605 17.38 19.19 5.96
C ALA A 605 17.08 17.70 5.66
N ILE A 606 15.96 17.36 4.99
CA ILE A 606 15.69 15.96 4.64
C ILE A 606 16.67 15.45 3.57
N TYR A 607 17.12 16.30 2.64
CA TYR A 607 18.15 15.92 1.66
C TYR A 607 19.50 15.65 2.34
N ARG A 608 19.92 16.46 3.33
CA ARG A 608 21.13 16.17 4.14
C ARG A 608 21.04 14.80 4.84
N GLN A 609 19.86 14.42 5.35
CA GLN A 609 19.65 13.10 5.93
C GLN A 609 19.69 11.95 4.90
N MET A 610 19.33 12.20 3.64
CA MET A 610 19.54 11.23 2.56
C MET A 610 21.04 11.11 2.22
N ASP A 611 21.81 12.19 2.24
CA ASP A 611 23.27 12.17 2.03
C ASP A 611 24.02 11.39 3.12
N ASP A 612 23.59 11.53 4.38
CA ASP A 612 24.07 10.71 5.50
C ASP A 612 23.82 9.20 5.26
N ILE A 613 22.62 8.85 4.78
CA ILE A 613 22.27 7.47 4.39
C ILE A 613 23.16 6.98 3.24
N VAL A 614 23.43 7.83 2.23
CA VAL A 614 24.41 7.52 1.17
C VAL A 614 25.81 7.31 1.73
N GLY A 615 26.23 8.09 2.72
CA GLY A 615 27.50 7.90 3.44
C GLY A 615 27.61 6.54 4.10
N GLU A 616 26.58 6.09 4.82
CA GLU A 616 26.50 4.76 5.45
C GLU A 616 26.54 3.64 4.40
N VAL A 617 25.75 3.75 3.33
CA VAL A 617 25.70 2.76 2.26
C VAL A 617 27.04 2.64 1.54
N VAL A 618 27.68 3.77 1.20
CA VAL A 618 29.01 3.81 0.55
C VAL A 618 30.09 3.21 1.46
N ALA A 619 30.03 3.43 2.78
CA ALA A 619 30.96 2.83 3.73
C ALA A 619 30.83 1.28 3.84
N ALA A 620 29.68 0.71 3.47
CA ALA A 620 29.42 -0.73 3.49
C ALA A 620 29.74 -1.46 2.16
N LEU A 621 30.18 -0.74 1.12
CA LEU A 621 30.52 -1.31 -0.19
C LEU A 621 31.88 -2.03 -0.19
N LYS A 622 31.93 -3.17 -0.89
CA LYS A 622 33.16 -3.88 -1.27
C LYS A 622 33.64 -3.37 -2.65
N PRO A 623 34.94 -3.54 -3.01
CA PRO A 623 35.48 -3.03 -4.28
C PRO A 623 34.77 -3.51 -5.55
N ASP A 624 34.13 -4.67 -5.52
CA ASP A 624 33.40 -5.26 -6.64
C ASP A 624 31.88 -5.02 -6.59
N ASP A 625 31.36 -4.39 -5.53
CA ASP A 625 29.93 -4.08 -5.40
C ASP A 625 29.55 -2.89 -6.31
N THR A 626 28.31 -2.87 -6.80
CA THR A 626 27.74 -1.68 -7.45
C THR A 626 26.58 -1.12 -6.63
N LEU A 627 26.58 0.19 -6.46
CA LEU A 627 25.50 0.97 -5.87
C LEU A 627 24.78 1.68 -7.01
N ILE A 628 23.46 1.67 -6.97
CA ILE A 628 22.56 2.52 -7.75
C ILE A 628 21.71 3.31 -6.75
N LEU A 629 21.72 4.64 -6.86
CA LEU A 629 20.70 5.49 -6.25
C LEU A 629 19.72 5.91 -7.34
N CYS A 630 18.42 5.85 -7.04
CA CYS A 630 17.38 6.25 -7.97
C CYS A 630 16.22 6.96 -7.25
N ALA A 631 15.62 7.94 -7.91
CA ALA A 631 14.27 8.39 -7.62
C ALA A 631 13.37 8.11 -8.81
N ASP A 632 12.16 7.67 -8.50
CA ASP A 632 11.05 7.46 -9.42
C ASP A 632 10.61 8.76 -10.12
N HIS A 633 10.65 9.90 -9.43
CA HIS A 633 10.44 11.24 -9.99
C HIS A 633 11.18 12.32 -9.19
N GLY A 634 11.20 13.54 -9.72
CA GLY A 634 11.61 14.76 -9.02
C GLY A 634 10.40 15.53 -8.49
N PHE A 635 10.53 16.85 -8.33
CA PHE A 635 9.51 17.69 -7.68
C PHE A 635 9.48 19.14 -8.18
N THR A 636 8.34 19.81 -7.96
CA THR A 636 8.22 21.26 -8.02
C THR A 636 7.32 21.80 -6.91
N SER A 637 7.40 23.11 -6.65
CA SER A 637 6.38 23.82 -5.86
C SER A 637 5.08 23.86 -6.66
N TYR A 638 3.95 23.56 -6.07
CA TYR A 638 2.63 23.59 -6.72
C TYR A 638 1.91 24.89 -6.36
N ARG A 639 2.02 25.92 -7.22
CA ARG A 639 1.42 27.24 -6.99
C ARG A 639 0.02 27.39 -7.59
N ARG A 640 -0.22 26.86 -8.81
CA ARG A 640 -1.45 27.11 -9.58
C ARG A 640 -2.06 25.84 -10.14
N GLY A 641 -3.37 25.68 -9.93
CA GLY A 641 -4.15 24.54 -10.42
C GLY A 641 -4.97 24.89 -11.65
N MET A 642 -5.15 23.94 -12.56
CA MET A 642 -6.02 24.04 -13.73
C MET A 642 -7.19 23.06 -13.64
N ASN A 643 -8.41 23.56 -13.78
CA ASN A 643 -9.60 22.72 -13.92
C ASN A 643 -9.68 22.19 -15.36
N VAL A 644 -9.04 21.04 -15.63
CA VAL A 644 -8.90 20.48 -16.98
C VAL A 644 -10.26 20.20 -17.65
N ASN A 645 -11.30 19.80 -16.90
CA ASN A 645 -12.64 19.65 -17.49
C ASN A 645 -13.30 21.00 -17.85
N ASN A 646 -13.03 22.07 -17.12
CA ASN A 646 -13.47 23.42 -17.48
C ASN A 646 -12.70 23.97 -18.69
N TRP A 647 -11.42 23.60 -18.83
CA TRP A 647 -10.66 23.90 -20.05
C TRP A 647 -11.23 23.17 -21.26
N LEU A 648 -11.44 21.86 -21.17
CA LEU A 648 -12.05 21.05 -22.23
C LEU A 648 -13.44 21.58 -22.61
N GLU A 649 -14.21 22.11 -21.66
CA GLU A 649 -15.48 22.79 -21.92
C GLU A 649 -15.28 24.11 -22.69
N SER A 650 -14.38 24.98 -22.22
CA SER A 650 -14.12 26.28 -22.86
C SER A 650 -13.58 26.19 -24.30
N GLU A 651 -12.88 25.10 -24.63
CA GLU A 651 -12.39 24.79 -25.98
C GLU A 651 -13.40 23.97 -26.83
N GLY A 652 -14.55 23.58 -26.27
CA GLY A 652 -15.57 22.79 -26.97
C GLY A 652 -15.19 21.32 -27.22
N TYR A 653 -14.34 20.74 -26.40
CA TYR A 653 -14.08 19.28 -26.35
C TYR A 653 -15.06 18.57 -25.43
N LEU A 654 -15.39 19.18 -24.29
CA LEU A 654 -16.44 18.73 -23.37
C LEU A 654 -17.66 19.63 -23.55
N VAL A 655 -18.86 19.07 -23.36
CA VAL A 655 -20.11 19.81 -23.49
C VAL A 655 -21.00 19.54 -22.28
N LEU A 656 -21.53 20.60 -21.68
CA LEU A 656 -22.50 20.51 -20.59
C LEU A 656 -23.93 20.45 -21.13
N LYS A 657 -24.84 19.92 -20.33
CA LYS A 657 -26.29 19.94 -20.58
C LYS A 657 -26.83 21.36 -20.49
N ASP A 658 -27.92 21.63 -21.22
CA ASP A 658 -28.56 22.95 -21.23
C ASP A 658 -29.39 23.23 -19.95
N ASP A 659 -29.65 22.22 -19.10
CA ASP A 659 -30.58 22.25 -17.95
C ASP A 659 -29.93 21.96 -16.57
N ILE A 660 -28.62 22.25 -16.41
CA ILE A 660 -27.88 22.04 -15.16
C ILE A 660 -28.57 22.75 -13.97
N ALA A 661 -28.80 22.02 -12.89
CA ALA A 661 -29.34 22.54 -11.63
C ALA A 661 -28.34 22.34 -10.47
N SER A 662 -28.54 23.04 -9.35
CA SER A 662 -27.65 22.94 -8.18
C SER A 662 -27.59 21.54 -7.53
N ARG A 663 -28.55 20.65 -7.84
CA ARG A 663 -28.49 19.22 -7.47
C ARG A 663 -27.35 18.46 -8.17
N ASP A 664 -26.86 18.99 -9.29
CA ASP A 664 -25.86 18.38 -10.16
C ASP A 664 -24.43 18.86 -9.78
N GLU A 665 -24.31 19.79 -8.84
CA GLU A 665 -23.04 20.25 -8.24
C GLU A 665 -22.35 19.12 -7.46
N GLY A 666 -21.06 18.89 -7.71
CA GLY A 666 -20.26 17.83 -7.08
C GLY A 666 -20.59 16.40 -7.56
N GLY A 667 -21.43 16.24 -8.59
CA GLY A 667 -21.92 14.96 -9.08
C GLY A 667 -20.99 14.19 -10.05
N GLY A 668 -19.72 14.56 -10.22
CA GLY A 668 -18.89 14.05 -11.31
C GLY A 668 -19.47 14.44 -12.68
N PHE A 669 -19.39 13.55 -13.67
CA PHE A 669 -19.87 13.80 -15.03
C PHE A 669 -21.42 13.87 -15.19
N GLN A 670 -22.20 14.02 -14.12
CA GLN A 670 -23.68 14.10 -14.20
C GLN A 670 -24.17 15.30 -15.04
N CYS A 671 -23.43 16.41 -15.04
CA CYS A 671 -23.73 17.62 -15.83
C CYS A 671 -23.29 17.55 -17.31
N VAL A 672 -22.60 16.48 -17.73
CA VAL A 672 -22.05 16.33 -19.10
C VAL A 672 -23.11 15.83 -20.08
N ASP A 673 -23.13 16.41 -21.27
CA ASP A 673 -23.84 15.93 -22.46
C ASP A 673 -22.90 15.06 -23.29
N TRP A 674 -22.99 13.74 -23.10
CA TRP A 674 -22.12 12.78 -23.79
C TRP A 674 -22.38 12.70 -25.29
N SER A 675 -23.61 12.98 -25.74
CA SER A 675 -23.99 13.01 -27.16
C SER A 675 -23.25 14.08 -27.98
N ARG A 676 -22.68 15.09 -27.30
CA ARG A 676 -21.92 16.21 -27.89
C ARG A 676 -20.46 16.28 -27.40
N THR A 677 -20.11 15.59 -26.32
CA THR A 677 -18.75 15.57 -25.74
C THR A 677 -17.79 14.71 -26.56
N ARG A 678 -16.66 15.29 -26.96
CA ARG A 678 -15.56 14.65 -27.69
C ARG A 678 -14.45 14.10 -26.76
N ALA A 679 -14.16 14.78 -25.65
CA ALA A 679 -13.14 14.36 -24.69
C ALA A 679 -13.44 14.84 -23.25
N TYR A 680 -12.86 14.16 -22.26
CA TYR A 680 -13.04 14.40 -20.82
C TYR A 680 -11.74 14.09 -20.05
N SER A 681 -11.59 14.61 -18.82
CA SER A 681 -10.43 14.40 -17.97
C SER A 681 -10.81 13.85 -16.59
N LEU A 682 -9.98 12.93 -16.09
CA LEU A 682 -10.15 12.18 -14.85
C LEU A 682 -8.81 11.59 -14.44
N GLY A 683 -8.43 11.63 -13.16
CA GLY A 683 -7.06 11.31 -12.75
C GLY A 683 -6.11 12.51 -12.93
N LEU A 684 -4.80 12.26 -12.82
CA LEU A 684 -3.82 13.32 -12.55
C LEU A 684 -3.26 13.97 -13.84
N GLY A 685 -4.11 14.59 -14.65
CA GLY A 685 -3.73 15.21 -15.93
C GLY A 685 -3.93 14.31 -17.15
N MET A 686 -4.60 13.17 -16.95
CA MET A 686 -5.03 12.24 -17.99
C MET A 686 -6.25 12.81 -18.73
N VAL A 687 -6.27 12.69 -20.05
CA VAL A 687 -7.40 13.04 -20.93
C VAL A 687 -7.79 11.82 -21.76
N TYR A 688 -9.10 11.61 -21.87
CA TYR A 688 -9.72 10.50 -22.58
C TYR A 688 -10.69 11.02 -23.65
N LEU A 689 -10.72 10.36 -24.80
CA LEU A 689 -11.71 10.59 -25.86
C LEU A 689 -13.01 9.86 -25.53
N ASN A 690 -14.15 10.42 -25.95
CA ASN A 690 -15.44 9.75 -25.95
C ASN A 690 -15.58 8.86 -27.19
N LEU A 691 -14.90 7.70 -27.20
CA LEU A 691 -14.61 6.90 -28.38
C LEU A 691 -15.74 5.91 -28.71
N GLU A 692 -16.17 5.87 -29.98
CA GLU A 692 -17.19 4.94 -30.49
C GLU A 692 -16.83 3.47 -30.12
N GLY A 693 -17.73 2.80 -29.39
CA GLY A 693 -17.58 1.39 -29.01
C GLY A 693 -16.79 1.13 -27.72
N ARG A 694 -16.13 2.14 -27.16
CA ARG A 694 -15.40 2.03 -25.88
C ARG A 694 -16.20 2.72 -24.77
N GLU A 695 -16.47 4.01 -24.92
CA GLU A 695 -17.42 4.75 -24.13
C GLU A 695 -18.87 4.39 -24.54
N SER A 696 -19.81 4.37 -23.59
CA SER A 696 -21.20 3.93 -23.84
C SER A 696 -21.97 4.87 -24.76
N GLU A 697 -21.75 6.18 -24.64
CA GLU A 697 -22.25 7.22 -25.56
C GLU A 697 -21.11 7.77 -26.45
N GLY A 698 -20.17 6.90 -26.85
CA GLY A 698 -19.02 7.26 -27.69
C GLY A 698 -19.39 7.83 -29.06
N ILE A 699 -18.89 9.02 -29.38
CA ILE A 699 -19.14 9.72 -30.67
C ILE A 699 -17.88 9.94 -31.53
N VAL A 700 -16.68 9.74 -30.96
CA VAL A 700 -15.41 9.92 -31.66
C VAL A 700 -15.06 8.65 -32.42
N LYS A 701 -14.98 8.75 -33.75
CA LYS A 701 -14.54 7.65 -34.61
C LYS A 701 -13.06 7.38 -34.45
N ALA A 702 -12.66 6.10 -34.38
CA ALA A 702 -11.26 5.70 -34.30
C ALA A 702 -10.39 6.33 -35.40
N ALA A 703 -10.91 6.45 -36.63
CA ALA A 703 -10.24 7.12 -37.75
C ALA A 703 -9.97 8.63 -37.55
N ASN A 704 -10.73 9.29 -36.67
CA ASN A 704 -10.57 10.71 -36.33
C ASN A 704 -9.74 10.91 -35.04
N SER A 705 -9.44 9.83 -34.30
CA SER A 705 -8.84 9.90 -32.96
C SER A 705 -7.49 10.62 -32.93
N GLN A 706 -6.58 10.31 -33.84
CA GLN A 706 -5.23 10.90 -33.86
C GLN A 706 -5.30 12.42 -34.00
N ALA A 707 -6.03 12.91 -35.00
CA ALA A 707 -6.18 14.33 -35.26
C ALA A 707 -6.79 15.08 -34.07
N LEU A 708 -7.79 14.49 -33.39
CA LEU A 708 -8.39 15.09 -32.19
C LEU A 708 -7.42 15.12 -30.99
N MET A 709 -6.60 14.09 -30.81
CA MET A 709 -5.58 14.09 -29.75
C MET A 709 -4.47 15.11 -30.03
N GLU A 710 -4.05 15.25 -31.28
CA GLU A 710 -3.10 16.28 -31.74
C GLU A 710 -3.67 17.71 -31.58
N GLU A 711 -4.97 17.90 -31.86
CA GLU A 711 -5.73 19.15 -31.62
C GLU A 711 -5.72 19.52 -30.12
N ILE A 712 -6.04 18.56 -29.24
CA ILE A 712 -6.04 18.73 -27.78
C ILE A 712 -4.63 19.03 -27.25
N CYS A 713 -3.60 18.30 -27.72
CA CYS A 713 -2.20 18.57 -27.34
C CYS A 713 -1.75 19.98 -27.75
N ALA A 714 -2.11 20.41 -28.97
CA ALA A 714 -1.76 21.74 -29.46
C ALA A 714 -2.48 22.86 -28.68
N SER A 715 -3.76 22.70 -28.36
CA SER A 715 -4.49 23.64 -27.51
C SER A 715 -3.90 23.74 -26.10
N PHE A 716 -3.54 22.61 -25.46
CA PHE A 716 -2.94 22.63 -24.13
C PHE A 716 -1.59 23.38 -24.08
N LEU A 717 -0.75 23.21 -25.11
CA LEU A 717 0.52 23.92 -25.22
C LEU A 717 0.33 25.42 -25.56
N ALA A 718 -0.77 25.76 -26.24
CA ALA A 718 -1.17 27.14 -26.44
C ALA A 718 -1.70 27.81 -25.16
N ALA A 719 -2.30 27.05 -24.24
CA ALA A 719 -2.97 27.56 -23.04
C ALA A 719 -2.07 28.49 -22.19
N LYS A 720 -2.67 29.59 -21.71
CA LYS A 720 -2.03 30.61 -20.87
C LYS A 720 -2.89 30.98 -19.67
N ASP A 721 -2.23 31.29 -18.57
CA ASP A 721 -2.78 31.86 -17.34
C ASP A 721 -1.99 33.15 -17.03
N ASP A 722 -2.66 34.31 -17.04
CA ASP A 722 -2.06 35.66 -17.02
C ASP A 722 -0.83 35.85 -17.95
N GLY A 723 -0.79 35.11 -19.06
CA GLY A 723 0.29 35.12 -20.06
C GLY A 723 1.42 34.13 -19.81
N ALA A 724 1.48 33.47 -18.66
CA ALA A 724 2.40 32.35 -18.41
C ALA A 724 1.93 31.06 -19.12
N SER A 725 2.86 30.20 -19.53
CA SER A 725 2.54 28.88 -20.08
C SER A 725 2.08 27.91 -18.99
N VAL A 726 0.97 27.21 -19.24
CA VAL A 726 0.39 26.23 -18.30
C VAL A 726 0.92 24.82 -18.56
N GLY A 727 1.14 24.45 -19.82
CA GLY A 727 1.79 23.21 -20.25
C GLY A 727 3.21 23.43 -20.77
N SER A 728 4.05 22.39 -20.65
CA SER A 728 5.33 22.29 -21.39
C SER A 728 5.38 21.10 -22.35
N SER A 729 4.59 20.04 -22.10
CA SER A 729 4.38 18.93 -23.04
C SER A 729 2.94 18.40 -22.99
N ALA A 730 2.53 17.69 -24.03
CA ALA A 730 1.37 16.81 -24.06
C ALA A 730 1.65 15.69 -25.05
N VAL A 731 1.29 14.45 -24.72
CA VAL A 731 1.64 13.27 -25.52
C VAL A 731 0.47 12.32 -25.74
N VAL A 732 0.41 11.71 -26.92
CA VAL A 732 -0.47 10.60 -27.26
C VAL A 732 0.10 9.32 -26.63
N VAL A 733 -0.59 8.73 -25.65
CA VAL A 733 0.02 7.71 -24.79
C VAL A 733 0.25 6.39 -25.54
N ARG A 734 -0.62 6.03 -26.50
CA ARG A 734 -0.44 4.84 -27.35
C ARG A 734 0.76 4.93 -28.30
N ASP A 735 1.23 6.14 -28.58
CA ASP A 735 2.42 6.37 -29.43
C ASP A 735 3.71 6.30 -28.58
N LEU A 736 3.59 6.40 -27.25
CA LEU A 736 4.67 6.29 -26.26
C LEU A 736 4.81 4.87 -25.68
N TYR A 737 3.70 4.18 -25.41
CA TYR A 737 3.67 2.88 -24.72
C TYR A 737 3.04 1.76 -25.55
N GLN A 738 3.77 0.64 -25.64
CA GLN A 738 3.33 -0.60 -26.29
C GLN A 738 3.17 -1.68 -25.23
N GLY A 739 2.07 -2.45 -25.28
CA GLY A 739 1.75 -3.50 -24.32
C GLY A 739 0.81 -4.56 -24.90
N ALA A 740 0.09 -5.28 -24.04
CA ALA A 740 -0.82 -6.35 -24.45
C ALA A 740 -2.25 -5.86 -24.74
N GLU A 741 -2.68 -4.77 -24.12
CA GLU A 741 -4.01 -4.18 -24.29
C GLU A 741 -4.12 -3.33 -25.56
N GLU A 742 -5.24 -3.49 -26.26
CA GLU A 742 -5.58 -2.66 -27.41
C GLU A 742 -6.22 -1.34 -26.97
N TRP A 743 -5.62 -0.20 -27.38
CA TRP A 743 -6.04 1.17 -27.07
C TRP A 743 -7.56 1.47 -27.24
N GLY A 744 -8.23 0.76 -28.15
CA GLY A 744 -9.64 0.93 -28.45
C GLY A 744 -10.61 0.24 -27.48
N THR A 745 -10.15 -0.58 -26.53
CA THR A 745 -11.02 -1.37 -25.63
C THR A 745 -11.15 -0.75 -24.24
N ARG A 746 -12.05 -1.29 -23.40
CA ARG A 746 -12.28 -0.77 -22.03
C ARG A 746 -11.19 -1.19 -21.05
N GLU A 747 -10.48 -2.26 -21.37
CA GLU A 747 -9.40 -2.86 -20.58
C GLU A 747 -8.09 -2.07 -20.68
N TYR A 748 -7.96 -1.17 -21.67
CA TYR A 748 -6.81 -0.27 -21.81
C TYR A 748 -6.72 0.69 -20.60
N PRO A 749 -5.68 0.57 -19.76
CA PRO A 749 -5.61 1.23 -18.45
C PRO A 749 -5.07 2.66 -18.50
N CYS A 750 -4.49 3.07 -19.63
CA CYS A 750 -3.85 4.37 -19.79
C CYS A 750 -4.81 5.45 -20.32
N ALA A 751 -4.39 6.71 -20.21
CA ALA A 751 -5.05 7.83 -20.89
C ALA A 751 -4.91 7.73 -22.42
N ASP A 752 -5.68 8.51 -23.16
CA ASP A 752 -5.47 8.71 -24.60
C ASP A 752 -4.38 9.77 -24.83
N VAL A 753 -4.52 10.90 -24.12
CA VAL A 753 -3.54 11.98 -24.03
C VAL A 753 -3.14 12.17 -22.57
N MET A 754 -1.84 12.37 -22.33
CA MET A 754 -1.33 12.76 -21.02
C MET A 754 -0.74 14.16 -21.08
N LEU A 755 -1.24 15.07 -20.23
CA LEU A 755 -0.81 16.46 -20.15
C LEU A 755 0.42 16.58 -19.23
N GLY A 756 1.48 17.24 -19.71
CA GLY A 756 2.68 17.58 -18.95
C GLY A 756 2.65 19.05 -18.54
N PHE A 757 2.19 19.31 -17.32
CA PHE A 757 2.10 20.67 -16.78
C PHE A 757 3.49 21.31 -16.58
N ALA A 758 3.58 22.59 -16.94
CA ALA A 758 4.76 23.41 -16.74
C ALA A 758 5.09 23.58 -15.25
N GLU A 759 6.29 24.09 -14.97
CA GLU A 759 6.72 24.36 -13.59
C GLU A 759 5.73 25.28 -12.86
N PHE A 760 5.47 24.98 -11.60
CA PHE A 760 4.47 25.63 -10.73
C PHE A 760 2.99 25.36 -11.05
N TYR A 761 2.66 24.69 -12.15
CA TYR A 761 1.30 24.31 -12.52
C TYR A 761 0.99 22.82 -12.26
N ARG A 762 -0.30 22.50 -12.15
CA ARG A 762 -0.83 21.14 -11.95
C ARG A 762 -2.29 21.05 -12.38
N VAL A 763 -2.80 19.85 -12.61
CA VAL A 763 -4.25 19.55 -12.58
C VAL A 763 -4.86 19.86 -11.20
N SER A 764 -6.08 20.40 -11.19
CA SER A 764 -6.82 20.66 -9.95
C SER A 764 -7.34 19.39 -9.28
N TRP A 765 -7.57 19.46 -7.97
CA TRP A 765 -8.21 18.39 -7.19
C TRP A 765 -9.62 18.03 -7.68
N SER A 766 -10.34 18.98 -8.28
CA SER A 766 -11.67 18.74 -8.85
C SER A 766 -11.57 17.82 -10.07
N SER A 767 -10.75 18.19 -11.06
CA SER A 767 -10.60 17.37 -12.27
C SER A 767 -9.93 16.01 -12.01
N THR A 768 -9.13 15.86 -10.94
CA THR A 768 -8.63 14.53 -10.50
C THR A 768 -9.75 13.51 -10.29
N THR A 769 -10.93 13.93 -9.82
CA THR A 769 -12.08 13.04 -9.57
C THR A 769 -13.09 13.00 -10.72
N GLY A 770 -12.76 13.57 -11.88
CA GLY A 770 -13.72 13.73 -12.99
C GLY A 770 -14.79 14.79 -12.74
N ASN A 771 -14.64 15.64 -11.71
CA ASN A 771 -15.55 16.75 -11.46
C ASN A 771 -15.27 17.93 -12.41
N ILE A 772 -16.28 18.78 -12.53
CA ILE A 772 -16.26 20.05 -13.24
C ILE A 772 -16.51 21.14 -12.19
N SER A 773 -15.74 22.21 -12.21
CA SER A 773 -16.03 23.37 -11.34
C SER A 773 -17.25 24.08 -11.89
N LEU A 774 -18.27 24.27 -11.05
CA LEU A 774 -19.50 24.99 -11.39
C LEU A 774 -19.68 26.14 -10.40
N ARG A 775 -20.36 27.20 -10.83
CA ARG A 775 -20.75 28.34 -9.99
C ARG A 775 -22.16 28.80 -10.36
N SER A 776 -22.84 29.40 -9.38
CA SER A 776 -24.10 30.10 -9.62
C SER A 776 -23.83 31.51 -10.17
N GLU A 777 -24.62 31.95 -11.14
CA GLU A 777 -24.58 33.28 -11.74
C GLU A 777 -26.00 33.88 -11.81
N GLY A 778 -26.19 35.02 -11.15
CA GLY A 778 -27.50 35.64 -10.91
C GLY A 778 -27.99 35.46 -9.46
N GLU A 779 -29.22 35.92 -9.18
CA GLU A 779 -29.83 35.86 -7.85
C GLU A 779 -31.25 35.26 -7.91
N GLY A 780 -31.66 34.56 -6.85
CA GLY A 780 -32.98 33.96 -6.70
C GLY A 780 -33.31 32.92 -7.78
N ASP A 781 -34.60 32.78 -8.10
CA ASP A 781 -35.11 31.79 -9.07
C ASP A 781 -34.63 32.03 -10.53
N ALA A 782 -33.88 33.11 -10.77
CA ALA A 782 -33.28 33.43 -12.07
C ALA A 782 -31.79 33.05 -12.16
N ALA A 783 -31.18 32.59 -11.06
CA ALA A 783 -29.78 32.16 -11.03
C ALA A 783 -29.56 30.91 -11.90
N ARG A 784 -28.43 30.89 -12.62
CA ARG A 784 -28.04 29.79 -13.52
C ARG A 784 -26.75 29.16 -13.06
N ILE A 785 -26.62 27.85 -13.26
CA ILE A 785 -25.35 27.15 -13.05
C ILE A 785 -24.51 27.27 -14.31
N VAL A 786 -23.27 27.75 -14.17
CA VAL A 786 -22.32 27.99 -15.26
C VAL A 786 -20.93 27.47 -14.88
N PRO A 787 -20.00 27.28 -15.83
CA PRO A 787 -18.61 26.93 -15.54
C PRO A 787 -17.96 27.87 -14.51
N GLY A 788 -17.24 27.27 -13.57
CA GLY A 788 -16.38 27.92 -12.59
C GLY A 788 -15.04 28.40 -13.18
N GLU A 789 -14.11 28.75 -12.29
CA GLU A 789 -12.79 29.28 -12.69
C GLU A 789 -11.96 28.25 -13.47
N LEU A 790 -11.19 28.72 -14.46
CA LEU A 790 -10.31 27.87 -15.27
C LEU A 790 -9.00 27.55 -14.53
N TYR A 791 -8.39 28.57 -13.92
CA TYR A 791 -7.15 28.47 -13.15
C TYR A 791 -7.35 29.04 -11.75
N LEU A 792 -6.78 28.36 -10.75
CA LEU A 792 -6.93 28.69 -9.33
C LEU A 792 -5.56 28.78 -8.63
N ASN A 793 -5.51 29.52 -7.53
CA ASN A 793 -4.34 29.50 -6.64
C ASN A 793 -4.39 28.26 -5.75
N ASN A 794 -3.25 27.61 -5.53
CA ASN A 794 -3.18 26.49 -4.59
C ASN A 794 -3.26 27.00 -3.15
N THR A 795 -4.42 26.78 -2.53
CA THR A 795 -4.71 27.07 -1.11
C THR A 795 -4.82 25.80 -0.27
N ASN A 796 -4.32 24.67 -0.78
CA ASN A 796 -4.20 23.42 -0.03
C ASN A 796 -2.83 23.34 0.68
N PRO A 797 -2.73 22.76 1.90
CA PRO A 797 -1.44 22.53 2.55
C PRO A 797 -0.45 21.68 1.72
N TRP A 798 -0.98 20.82 0.84
CA TRP A 798 -0.23 20.10 -0.20
C TRP A 798 0.29 21.09 -1.24
N SER A 799 1.57 21.42 -1.13
CA SER A 799 2.22 22.59 -1.73
C SER A 799 3.44 22.26 -2.59
N GLY A 800 3.93 21.03 -2.57
CA GLY A 800 4.77 20.45 -3.62
C GLY A 800 4.00 19.42 -4.43
N ASP A 801 4.34 19.24 -5.70
CA ASP A 801 3.78 18.16 -6.53
C ASP A 801 4.70 17.81 -7.72
N HIS A 802 4.27 16.84 -8.52
CA HIS A 802 5.01 16.20 -9.61
C HIS A 802 4.08 15.41 -10.55
N ALA A 803 2.92 14.93 -10.06
CA ALA A 803 2.18 13.83 -10.67
C ALA A 803 1.64 14.13 -12.07
N SER A 804 1.21 15.37 -12.30
CA SER A 804 0.77 15.85 -13.63
C SER A 804 1.83 16.70 -14.34
N ASN A 805 3.04 16.83 -13.80
CA ASN A 805 4.08 17.66 -14.40
C ASN A 805 4.81 16.91 -15.51
N ASP A 806 5.43 17.68 -16.40
CA ASP A 806 6.31 17.15 -17.43
C ASP A 806 7.47 16.35 -16.80
N PRO A 807 7.66 15.05 -17.15
CA PRO A 807 8.70 14.22 -16.57
C PRO A 807 10.13 14.73 -16.77
N ASN A 808 10.35 15.66 -17.71
CA ASN A 808 11.63 16.32 -17.94
C ASN A 808 11.89 17.51 -17.00
N LEU A 809 10.83 18.08 -16.40
CA LEU A 809 10.91 19.13 -15.37
C LEU A 809 11.05 18.53 -13.96
N VAL A 810 10.36 17.42 -13.70
CA VAL A 810 10.39 16.67 -12.43
C VAL A 810 11.20 15.37 -12.57
N THR A 811 12.48 15.52 -12.93
CA THR A 811 13.42 14.38 -13.04
C THR A 811 13.94 13.95 -11.68
N GLY A 812 13.89 12.65 -11.41
CA GLY A 812 14.47 12.06 -10.21
C GLY A 812 16.00 12.04 -10.27
N ILE A 813 16.67 11.73 -9.16
CA ILE A 813 18.11 11.44 -9.17
C ILE A 813 18.43 10.10 -9.85
N PHE A 814 19.57 10.05 -10.54
CA PHE A 814 20.32 8.82 -10.80
C PHE A 814 21.76 8.99 -10.31
N PHE A 815 22.27 8.01 -9.56
CA PHE A 815 23.71 7.85 -9.30
C PHE A 815 24.09 6.38 -9.43
N CYS A 816 25.29 6.10 -9.93
CA CYS A 816 25.94 4.80 -9.82
C CYS A 816 27.40 4.97 -9.39
N ASN A 817 27.91 4.10 -8.51
CA ASN A 817 29.34 4.13 -8.11
C ASN A 817 30.31 3.64 -9.22
N ARG A 818 29.80 3.33 -10.41
CA ARG A 818 30.56 2.96 -11.61
C ARG A 818 30.32 3.99 -12.70
N LYS A 819 31.25 4.13 -13.64
CA LYS A 819 31.00 4.82 -14.91
C LYS A 819 30.10 3.92 -15.76
N VAL A 820 28.88 4.38 -16.01
CA VAL A 820 27.86 3.69 -16.83
C VAL A 820 27.25 4.65 -17.86
N THR A 821 26.81 4.10 -18.99
CA THR A 821 26.15 4.83 -20.07
C THR A 821 24.88 4.12 -20.55
N SER A 822 23.85 4.91 -20.83
CA SER A 822 22.62 4.49 -21.51
C SER A 822 22.80 4.48 -23.04
N GLU A 823 22.03 3.64 -23.75
CA GLU A 823 22.10 3.50 -25.22
C GLU A 823 21.63 4.75 -25.97
N ASP A 824 20.65 5.49 -25.43
CA ASP A 824 20.14 6.76 -25.97
C ASP A 824 20.76 8.01 -25.30
N GLY A 825 21.71 7.82 -24.39
CA GLY A 825 22.34 8.88 -23.60
C GLY A 825 21.46 9.47 -22.49
N THR A 826 20.21 9.02 -22.34
CA THR A 826 19.26 9.44 -21.30
C THR A 826 19.12 8.33 -20.26
N PHE A 827 19.05 8.65 -18.96
CA PHE A 827 18.68 7.66 -17.94
C PHE A 827 17.17 7.70 -17.71
N SER A 828 16.53 6.54 -17.68
CA SER A 828 15.11 6.39 -17.35
C SER A 828 14.90 5.40 -16.20
N VAL A 829 13.81 5.55 -15.45
CA VAL A 829 13.38 4.59 -14.43
C VAL A 829 13.35 3.13 -14.92
N MET A 830 13.09 2.89 -16.21
CA MET A 830 13.09 1.56 -16.82
C MET A 830 14.50 0.96 -17.02
N ASP A 831 15.59 1.71 -16.84
CA ASP A 831 16.97 1.21 -16.91
C ASP A 831 17.39 0.41 -15.67
N ILE A 832 16.70 0.57 -14.53
CA ILE A 832 17.15 0.04 -13.23
C ILE A 832 17.10 -1.49 -13.19
N ALA A 833 15.92 -2.09 -13.33
CA ALA A 833 15.74 -3.55 -13.34
C ALA A 833 16.65 -4.32 -14.33
N PRO A 834 16.74 -3.97 -15.64
CA PRO A 834 17.60 -4.70 -16.57
C PRO A 834 19.08 -4.59 -16.17
N THR A 835 19.52 -3.43 -15.68
CA THR A 835 20.90 -3.21 -15.20
C THR A 835 21.21 -4.07 -13.97
N VAL A 836 20.28 -4.16 -13.01
CA VAL A 836 20.46 -5.03 -11.83
C VAL A 836 20.55 -6.51 -12.24
N LEU A 837 19.66 -6.98 -13.11
CA LEU A 837 19.59 -8.38 -13.53
C LEU A 837 20.85 -8.82 -14.30
N ASP A 838 21.29 -8.04 -15.29
CA ASP A 838 22.54 -8.30 -16.01
C ASP A 838 23.74 -8.30 -15.05
N ARG A 839 23.81 -7.31 -14.15
CA ARG A 839 24.92 -7.12 -13.22
C ARG A 839 25.02 -8.19 -12.13
N VAL A 840 23.96 -9.01 -11.94
CA VAL A 840 23.99 -10.23 -11.12
C VAL A 840 24.05 -11.55 -11.92
N GLY A 841 24.00 -11.49 -13.26
CA GLY A 841 23.98 -12.66 -14.14
C GLY A 841 22.63 -13.39 -14.18
N ALA A 842 21.54 -12.72 -13.85
CA ALA A 842 20.19 -13.27 -13.99
C ALA A 842 19.69 -13.16 -15.45
N PRO A 843 18.81 -14.07 -15.91
CA PRO A 843 18.18 -13.95 -17.22
C PRO A 843 17.37 -12.65 -17.33
N LEU A 844 17.50 -11.95 -18.46
CA LEU A 844 16.74 -10.75 -18.76
C LEU A 844 15.33 -11.13 -19.30
N PRO A 845 14.23 -10.67 -18.68
CA PRO A 845 12.88 -10.92 -19.20
C PRO A 845 12.67 -10.31 -20.59
N ALA A 846 12.02 -11.04 -21.49
CA ALA A 846 11.90 -10.64 -22.90
C ALA A 846 11.04 -9.39 -23.14
N GLN A 847 10.25 -8.97 -22.15
CA GLN A 847 9.32 -7.85 -22.24
C GLN A 847 9.92 -6.48 -21.87
N LEU A 848 11.15 -6.43 -21.36
CA LEU A 848 11.87 -5.21 -20.96
C LEU A 848 11.82 -4.11 -22.05
N ASP A 849 11.63 -2.85 -21.65
CA ASP A 849 11.58 -1.71 -22.58
C ASP A 849 12.96 -1.14 -22.92
N ARG A 850 13.96 -1.34 -22.04
CA ARG A 850 15.31 -0.79 -22.18
C ARG A 850 16.36 -1.87 -21.92
N LYS A 851 17.55 -1.69 -22.52
CA LYS A 851 18.70 -2.59 -22.31
C LYS A 851 19.40 -2.28 -20.97
N PRO A 852 20.18 -3.21 -20.40
CA PRO A 852 21.08 -2.90 -19.29
C PRO A 852 22.02 -1.74 -19.62
N LEU A 853 22.29 -0.88 -18.64
CA LEU A 853 23.28 0.20 -18.78
C LEU A 853 24.68 -0.40 -18.99
N SER A 854 25.42 0.15 -19.96
CA SER A 854 26.76 -0.33 -20.29
C SER A 854 27.79 0.21 -19.29
N PHE A 855 28.43 -0.68 -18.53
CA PHE A 855 29.54 -0.37 -17.63
C PHE A 855 30.86 -0.16 -18.41
N GLN A 856 31.71 0.74 -17.91
CA GLN A 856 33.02 1.11 -18.49
C GLN A 856 34.19 0.70 -17.57
#